data_AF-A0A8H3DNN6-F1
#
_entry.id   AF-A0A8H3DNN6-F1
#
_cell.length_a   1.000
_cell.length_b   1.000
_cell.length_c   1.000
_cell.angle_alpha   90.00
_cell.angle_beta   90.00
_cell.angle_gamma   90.00
#
_symmetry.space_group_name_H-M   'P 1'
#
loop_
_entity.id
_entity.type
_entity.pdbx_description
1 polymer ?
#
loop_
_entity_poly.entity_id
_entity_poly.type
_entity_poly.pdbx_seq_one_letter_code
_entity_poly.pdbx_strand_id
1 'polypeptide(L)'
;MWEALYATMAHPDFFKSIDIAEGSIKYSFVGGELGNSNPLAHVLAEVRDLYPDQYVSCIMSVGAGHAHTIHIPSTDRQQASLAMRAMATDSERVAEEMARRFQDTAGVYFRFSVDQGIQDIETDDWEKLGTVGAHTRAYLSKSEVDRGMREATKAVHDRSNALAVAWIDGRVQRTLEPAIVKKCPVPTAYYTGRIKETQGVGSCIVNSGNQQQVCVIYGLGGAGKSQLAFKAIQQNYHNWNHIIYVDAASKDTIEKALGDFAKVNLRYLGDTHTLTYTDTLLWLQGTQDPWLLFFDGADDLDLNIRPYFPSYRGSILVTTRLEARIGLAQPPESVYHVSGMDPEDASSLLLRVVNRRTPSKSRTAVDRSAADALVHDFGFLALAIVHAGAYIAHSTGMSISDYRKSFLKKRQATLEKYKTLPESSRFDDYDKTVYTTWNMCYELLGERGKQQAQELLWLIAFLHHDGITKAIFQRAAKNIQFHVPVSPETELQKYASAYLYKYLTQAVGPEDSEDEENWVENSFVEIMGDLAAYSLIEYDEKNTAYAIHVLVQDWARTVIPHEPNISLERTTALLAISIGIKEDPDPDSHHFRVGLGSHVKRVLSDSYELLEKRRRDWEVNPNHAVCFANVFRSMKLWREEENLRIKIVEARKKLLGLAHPTTLQSADDLAQNYVNQGWYDRAESLYNGVLGVRRVLYRETHGEEHEDILTSKRSLATIYQYQGRLDEAIPFWEDVVQGYRVSKGGNSPETLACMDSLADAYCLSTQLDKAEDLRKYMLNLLPDSNHDKPTCMKELAKVLELKGEWDAAEQHLVRHLEALNMLWGNRHTNAVTGQQHFYEFRLRRKSVPPDSCDSCTFPTEVASLCPNSQYICYFVAHAFRFFPISFAILVTAYVLPVCFGSLR
;
A
#
# COMPACT_ATOMS: atom_id res chain seq x y z
N MET A 1 -40.96 -21.46 0.11
CA MET A 1 -40.48 -20.11 -0.28
C MET A 1 -41.46 -19.01 0.13
N TRP A 2 -42.72 -19.03 -0.33
CA TRP A 2 -43.73 -18.07 0.15
C TRP A 2 -44.01 -18.19 1.67
N GLU A 3 -44.02 -19.41 2.22
CA GLU A 3 -44.15 -19.69 3.67
C GLU A 3 -43.02 -19.09 4.51
N ALA A 4 -41.79 -19.06 4.00
CA ALA A 4 -40.64 -18.45 4.66
C ALA A 4 -40.71 -16.91 4.64
N LEU A 5 -41.24 -16.33 3.56
CA LEU A 5 -41.55 -14.89 3.46
C LEU A 5 -42.68 -14.47 4.40
N TYR A 6 -43.69 -15.32 4.59
CA TYR A 6 -44.73 -15.08 5.59
C TYR A 6 -44.19 -15.18 7.01
N ALA A 7 -43.28 -16.12 7.28
CA ALA A 7 -42.65 -16.29 8.58
C ALA A 7 -41.79 -15.08 9.00
N THR A 8 -41.17 -14.34 8.07
CA THR A 8 -40.38 -13.13 8.39
C THR A 8 -41.24 -11.88 8.61
N MET A 9 -42.50 -11.88 8.15
CA MET A 9 -43.45 -10.77 8.32
C MET A 9 -44.46 -10.99 9.46
N ALA A 10 -44.52 -12.20 10.01
CA ALA A 10 -45.41 -12.54 11.10
C ALA A 10 -44.87 -12.01 12.44
N HIS A 11 -45.69 -11.25 13.17
CA HIS A 11 -45.51 -11.05 14.60
C HIS A 11 -46.42 -12.07 15.34
N PRO A 12 -45.96 -12.72 16.43
CA PRO A 12 -46.68 -13.84 17.09
C PRO A 12 -48.14 -13.53 17.44
N ASP A 13 -48.41 -12.29 17.84
CA ASP A 13 -49.76 -11.86 18.25
C ASP A 13 -50.72 -11.56 17.08
N PHE A 14 -50.23 -11.48 15.83
CA PHE A 14 -51.01 -11.02 14.67
C PHE A 14 -51.16 -12.07 13.56
N PHE A 15 -50.38 -13.15 13.58
CA PHE A 15 -50.43 -14.21 12.56
C PHE A 15 -50.27 -15.60 13.19
N LYS A 16 -50.94 -16.62 12.62
CA LYS A 16 -50.79 -18.01 13.06
C LYS A 16 -49.38 -18.52 12.76
N SER A 17 -48.83 -19.36 13.64
CA SER A 17 -47.55 -20.04 13.38
C SER A 17 -47.62 -20.89 12.10
N ILE A 18 -46.50 -20.97 11.39
CA ILE A 18 -46.40 -21.72 10.14
C ILE A 18 -45.49 -22.92 10.37
N ASP A 19 -46.03 -24.12 10.15
CA ASP A 19 -45.25 -25.36 10.22
C ASP A 19 -44.57 -25.62 8.88
N ILE A 20 -43.24 -25.62 8.88
CA ILE A 20 -42.43 -26.05 7.73
C ILE A 20 -41.99 -27.50 8.01
N ALA A 21 -42.36 -28.41 7.11
CA ALA A 21 -42.00 -29.82 7.21
C ALA A 21 -40.77 -30.11 6.33
N GLU A 22 -39.68 -30.57 6.95
CA GLU A 22 -38.51 -31.08 6.23
C GLU A 22 -38.22 -32.50 6.73
N GLY A 23 -38.52 -33.49 5.90
CA GLY A 23 -38.49 -34.90 6.30
C GLY A 23 -39.54 -35.24 7.38
N SER A 24 -39.15 -36.04 8.38
CA SER A 24 -40.04 -36.50 9.47
C SER A 24 -40.19 -35.51 10.64
N ILE A 25 -39.54 -34.34 10.57
CA ILE A 25 -39.55 -33.33 11.64
C ILE A 25 -40.32 -32.09 11.14
N LYS A 26 -41.27 -31.63 11.95
CA LYS A 26 -42.01 -30.37 11.72
C LYS A 26 -41.41 -29.26 12.56
N TYR A 27 -41.08 -28.14 11.93
CA TYR A 27 -40.60 -26.93 12.59
C TYR A 27 -41.70 -25.86 12.54
N SER A 28 -42.20 -25.43 13.70
CA SER A 28 -43.20 -24.37 13.82
C SER A 28 -42.50 -23.01 13.95
N PHE A 29 -42.65 -22.16 12.93
CA PHE A 29 -42.11 -20.79 12.93
C PHE A 29 -43.13 -19.79 13.48
N VAL A 30 -42.68 -18.96 14.43
CA VAL A 30 -43.50 -17.94 15.10
C VAL A 30 -42.83 -16.56 14.95
N GLY A 31 -42.69 -16.09 13.71
CA GLY A 31 -42.26 -14.72 13.44
C GLY A 31 -40.78 -14.38 13.65
N GLY A 32 -40.39 -13.18 13.23
CA GLY A 32 -39.11 -12.58 13.61
C GLY A 32 -39.24 -11.83 14.94
N GLU A 33 -38.57 -12.28 15.98
CA GLU A 33 -38.43 -11.50 17.23
C GLU A 33 -37.86 -10.09 16.92
N LEU A 34 -38.23 -9.09 17.73
CA LEU A 34 -37.66 -7.74 17.67
C LEU A 34 -36.12 -7.80 17.54
N GLY A 35 -35.58 -7.28 16.43
CA GLY A 35 -34.16 -7.40 16.08
C GLY A 35 -33.87 -8.21 14.81
N ASN A 36 -34.87 -8.91 14.26
CA ASN A 36 -34.75 -9.74 13.06
C ASN A 36 -35.74 -9.37 11.93
N SER A 37 -36.34 -8.17 11.97
CA SER A 37 -37.33 -7.73 10.97
C SER A 37 -36.69 -7.38 9.60
N ASN A 38 -35.36 -7.33 9.54
CA ASN A 38 -34.58 -7.25 8.31
C ASN A 38 -33.40 -8.23 8.42
N PRO A 39 -33.50 -9.45 7.89
CA PRO A 39 -32.52 -10.53 8.10
C PRO A 39 -31.26 -10.36 7.25
N LEU A 40 -31.08 -9.22 6.58
CA LEU A 40 -30.06 -9.05 5.57
C LEU A 40 -28.64 -9.32 6.10
N ALA A 41 -28.33 -8.89 7.33
CA ALA A 41 -27.04 -9.18 7.95
C ALA A 41 -26.76 -10.70 8.06
N HIS A 42 -27.77 -11.49 8.43
CA HIS A 42 -27.67 -12.94 8.56
C HIS A 42 -27.58 -13.63 7.19
N VAL A 43 -28.36 -13.16 6.21
CA VAL A 43 -28.32 -13.68 4.85
C VAL A 43 -26.93 -13.49 4.24
N LEU A 44 -26.30 -12.33 4.43
CA LEU A 44 -24.96 -12.08 3.89
C LEU A 44 -23.90 -12.93 4.60
N ALA A 45 -24.04 -13.17 5.92
CA ALA A 45 -23.18 -14.09 6.65
C ALA A 45 -23.31 -15.54 6.15
N GLU A 46 -24.54 -16.01 5.90
CA GLU A 46 -24.79 -17.35 5.36
C GLU A 46 -24.26 -17.50 3.93
N VAL A 47 -24.44 -16.47 3.08
CA VAL A 47 -23.85 -16.45 1.72
C VAL A 47 -22.32 -16.55 1.79
N ARG A 48 -21.69 -15.91 2.77
CA ARG A 48 -20.24 -15.98 3.00
C ARG A 48 -19.78 -17.39 3.35
N ASP A 49 -20.53 -18.06 4.21
CA ASP A 49 -20.15 -19.39 4.70
C ASP A 49 -20.42 -20.47 3.64
N LEU A 50 -21.47 -20.31 2.83
CA LEU A 50 -21.86 -21.29 1.80
C LEU A 50 -21.15 -21.08 0.45
N TYR A 51 -20.76 -19.85 0.11
CA TYR A 51 -20.24 -19.49 -1.22
C TYR A 51 -18.99 -18.57 -1.18
N PRO A 52 -17.92 -18.93 -0.45
CA PRO A 52 -16.79 -18.03 -0.18
C PRO A 52 -16.04 -17.55 -1.43
N ASP A 53 -16.01 -18.36 -2.50
CA ASP A 53 -15.29 -18.06 -3.75
C ASP A 53 -16.16 -17.41 -4.83
N GLN A 54 -17.40 -17.02 -4.50
CA GLN A 54 -18.34 -16.41 -5.44
C GLN A 54 -18.34 -14.89 -5.36
N TYR A 55 -19.09 -14.27 -6.27
CA TYR A 55 -19.29 -12.83 -6.31
C TYR A 55 -20.78 -12.48 -6.26
N VAL A 56 -21.11 -11.37 -5.60
CA VAL A 56 -22.45 -10.81 -5.49
C VAL A 56 -22.51 -9.51 -6.26
N SER A 57 -23.33 -9.48 -7.30
CA SER A 57 -23.48 -8.29 -8.16
C SER A 57 -24.58 -7.32 -7.71
N CYS A 58 -25.51 -7.78 -6.88
CA CYS A 58 -26.64 -6.97 -6.42
C CYS A 58 -27.18 -7.49 -5.09
N ILE A 59 -27.33 -6.59 -4.12
CA ILE A 59 -27.96 -6.81 -2.83
C ILE A 59 -29.18 -5.89 -2.77
N MET A 60 -30.38 -6.48 -2.74
CA MET A 60 -31.63 -5.73 -2.74
C MET A 60 -32.37 -5.92 -1.41
N SER A 61 -32.67 -4.82 -0.74
CA SER A 61 -33.39 -4.78 0.53
C SER A 61 -34.71 -4.05 0.34
N VAL A 62 -35.82 -4.69 0.73
CA VAL A 62 -37.17 -4.10 0.64
C VAL A 62 -37.72 -3.87 2.05
N GLY A 63 -38.22 -2.67 2.31
CA GLY A 63 -38.74 -2.22 3.61
C GLY A 63 -40.26 -2.10 3.65
N ALA A 64 -40.82 -2.16 4.86
CA ALA A 64 -42.26 -2.03 5.13
C ALA A 64 -42.69 -0.61 5.57
N GLY A 65 -41.94 0.42 5.15
CA GLY A 65 -42.19 1.82 5.48
C GLY A 65 -41.31 2.38 6.60
N HIS A 66 -41.50 3.67 6.91
CA HIS A 66 -40.63 4.42 7.82
C HIS A 66 -41.23 4.57 9.23
N ALA A 67 -40.43 4.39 10.29
CA ALA A 67 -40.96 4.38 11.66
C ALA A 67 -41.57 5.72 12.10
N HIS A 68 -41.10 6.83 11.52
CA HIS A 68 -41.58 8.18 11.82
C HIS A 68 -42.94 8.51 11.18
N THR A 69 -43.45 7.68 10.28
CA THR A 69 -44.74 7.89 9.61
C THR A 69 -45.86 7.02 10.18
N ILE A 70 -45.59 6.19 11.20
CA ILE A 70 -46.58 5.32 11.85
C ILE A 70 -47.28 6.09 13.00
N HIS A 71 -48.59 6.35 12.86
CA HIS A 71 -49.40 6.97 13.91
C HIS A 71 -49.84 5.97 14.98
N ILE A 72 -49.78 6.36 16.26
CA ILE A 72 -50.22 5.54 17.40
C ILE A 72 -51.60 6.04 17.87
N PRO A 73 -52.68 5.27 17.73
CA PRO A 73 -54.02 5.65 18.21
C PRO A 73 -54.10 5.69 19.75
N SER A 74 -55.07 6.43 20.30
CA SER A 74 -55.21 6.71 21.74
C SER A 74 -56.02 5.70 22.57
N THR A 75 -56.44 4.56 22.00
CA THR A 75 -57.25 3.54 22.71
C THR A 75 -56.72 2.13 22.43
N ASP A 76 -57.03 1.17 23.34
CA ASP A 76 -56.80 -0.30 23.47
C ASP A 76 -55.79 -1.09 22.59
N ARG A 77 -55.32 -0.54 21.48
CA ARG A 77 -54.38 -1.12 20.51
C ARG A 77 -53.00 -0.41 20.50
N GLN A 78 -52.66 0.30 21.57
CA GLN A 78 -51.37 0.98 21.70
C GLN A 78 -50.19 0.00 21.49
N GLN A 79 -50.31 -1.24 21.97
CA GLN A 79 -49.27 -2.28 21.84
C GLN A 79 -49.01 -2.70 20.37
N ALA A 80 -50.04 -2.79 19.53
CA ALA A 80 -49.93 -3.20 18.13
C ALA A 80 -49.20 -2.15 17.28
N SER A 81 -49.59 -0.89 17.41
CA SER A 81 -48.94 0.24 16.74
C SER A 81 -47.52 0.48 17.26
N LEU A 82 -47.26 0.21 18.55
CA LEU A 82 -45.92 0.22 19.13
C LEU A 82 -45.03 -0.90 18.55
N ALA A 83 -45.56 -2.11 18.38
CA ALA A 83 -44.83 -3.23 17.77
C ALA A 83 -44.49 -2.96 16.30
N MET A 84 -45.44 -2.49 15.50
CA MET A 84 -45.18 -2.09 14.11
C MET A 84 -44.14 -0.97 14.00
N ARG A 85 -44.21 0.03 14.87
CA ARG A 85 -43.21 1.10 14.92
C ARG A 85 -41.83 0.56 15.28
N ALA A 86 -41.75 -0.38 16.22
CA ALA A 86 -40.49 -0.97 16.64
C ALA A 86 -39.87 -1.89 15.56
N MET A 87 -40.68 -2.66 14.83
CA MET A 87 -40.23 -3.44 13.67
C MET A 87 -39.74 -2.56 12.51
N ALA A 88 -40.46 -1.48 12.21
CA ALA A 88 -40.03 -0.50 11.20
C ALA A 88 -38.70 0.17 11.60
N THR A 89 -38.57 0.54 12.88
CA THR A 89 -37.34 1.14 13.44
C THR A 89 -36.16 0.17 13.32
N ASP A 90 -36.36 -1.12 13.61
CA ASP A 90 -35.31 -2.13 13.49
C ASP A 90 -34.94 -2.42 12.02
N SER A 91 -35.94 -2.49 11.12
CA SER A 91 -35.71 -2.67 9.68
C SER A 91 -34.92 -1.51 9.07
N GLU A 92 -35.21 -0.27 9.49
CA GLU A 92 -34.47 0.94 9.13
C GLU A 92 -33.05 0.92 9.69
N ARG A 93 -32.86 0.56 10.97
CA ARG A 93 -31.54 0.46 11.60
C ARG A 93 -30.60 -0.45 10.81
N VAL A 94 -31.06 -1.64 10.42
CA VAL A 94 -30.26 -2.58 9.60
C VAL A 94 -30.04 -2.02 8.20
N ALA A 95 -31.04 -1.37 7.59
CA ALA A 95 -30.87 -0.78 6.27
C ALA A 95 -29.85 0.39 6.26
N GLU A 96 -29.84 1.23 7.28
CA GLU A 96 -28.86 2.31 7.46
C GLU A 96 -27.45 1.76 7.73
N GLU A 97 -27.36 0.66 8.48
CA GLU A 97 -26.10 -0.04 8.71
C GLU A 97 -25.55 -0.61 7.40
N MET A 98 -26.38 -1.27 6.59
CA MET A 98 -26.00 -1.80 5.28
C MET A 98 -25.63 -0.68 4.31
N ALA A 99 -26.39 0.42 4.30
CA ALA A 99 -26.06 1.61 3.52
C ALA A 99 -24.67 2.17 3.89
N ARG A 100 -24.30 2.17 5.17
CA ARG A 100 -22.96 2.56 5.64
C ARG A 100 -21.89 1.55 5.24
N ARG A 101 -22.13 0.25 5.41
CA ARG A 101 -21.21 -0.84 5.02
C ARG A 101 -20.88 -0.81 3.53
N PHE A 102 -21.85 -0.44 2.69
CA PHE A 102 -21.71 -0.41 1.23
C PHE A 102 -21.59 1.01 0.66
N GLN A 103 -21.30 2.01 1.49
CA GLN A 103 -21.23 3.41 1.08
C GLN A 103 -20.16 3.66 0.01
N ASP A 104 -19.05 2.92 0.06
CA ASP A 104 -17.92 3.02 -0.87
C ASP A 104 -18.01 2.03 -2.05
N THR A 105 -19.06 1.20 -2.10
CA THR A 105 -19.30 0.21 -3.16
C THR A 105 -20.55 0.60 -3.96
N ALA A 106 -20.37 1.55 -4.88
CA ALA A 106 -21.48 2.07 -5.69
C ALA A 106 -22.13 1.00 -6.57
N GLY A 107 -23.47 0.95 -6.56
CA GLY A 107 -24.26 0.08 -7.43
C GLY A 107 -24.28 -1.40 -7.05
N VAL A 108 -23.96 -1.74 -5.80
CA VAL A 108 -24.08 -3.10 -5.23
C VAL A 108 -25.29 -3.23 -4.32
N TYR A 109 -25.52 -2.28 -3.40
CA TYR A 109 -26.63 -2.30 -2.45
C TYR A 109 -27.77 -1.35 -2.86
N PHE A 110 -29.01 -1.86 -2.90
CA PHE A 110 -30.21 -1.10 -3.24
C PHE A 110 -31.28 -1.26 -2.15
N ARG A 111 -31.79 -0.15 -1.63
CA ARG A 111 -32.88 -0.13 -0.65
C ARG A 111 -34.14 0.48 -1.25
N PHE A 112 -35.25 -0.24 -1.18
CA PHE A 112 -36.58 0.24 -1.57
C PHE A 112 -37.54 0.16 -0.39
N SER A 113 -38.18 1.25 -0.01
CA SER A 113 -39.12 1.32 1.10
C SER A 113 -40.19 2.36 0.79
N VAL A 114 -41.47 1.99 0.88
CA VAL A 114 -42.59 2.90 0.55
C VAL A 114 -42.80 3.90 1.69
N ASP A 115 -42.77 5.20 1.39
CA ASP A 115 -42.72 6.21 2.45
C ASP A 115 -44.02 6.33 3.29
N GLN A 116 -45.20 6.24 2.65
CA GLN A 116 -46.51 6.49 3.28
C GLN A 116 -47.67 5.73 2.59
N GLY A 117 -48.78 5.51 3.31
CA GLY A 117 -50.08 5.16 2.71
C GLY A 117 -50.70 3.81 3.11
N ILE A 118 -50.06 3.07 4.01
CA ILE A 118 -50.55 1.78 4.52
C ILE A 118 -50.78 1.79 6.03
N GLN A 119 -50.71 2.96 6.68
CA GLN A 119 -50.81 3.09 8.13
C GLN A 119 -52.25 2.90 8.67
N ASP A 120 -53.27 3.10 7.82
CA ASP A 120 -54.69 3.07 8.19
C ASP A 120 -55.42 1.82 7.66
N ILE A 121 -54.68 0.78 7.24
CA ILE A 121 -55.25 -0.46 6.67
C ILE A 121 -55.20 -1.56 7.74
N GLU A 122 -56.36 -2.04 8.18
CA GLU A 122 -56.47 -3.07 9.24
C GLU A 122 -56.19 -4.49 8.69
N THR A 123 -55.87 -5.45 9.58
CA THR A 123 -55.57 -6.86 9.22
C THR A 123 -56.71 -7.58 8.50
N ASP A 124 -57.92 -7.05 8.63
CA ASP A 124 -59.15 -7.65 8.10
C ASP A 124 -59.65 -6.87 6.85
N ASP A 125 -58.96 -5.79 6.46
CA ASP A 125 -59.27 -4.90 5.33
C ASP A 125 -58.67 -5.40 3.99
N TRP A 126 -58.78 -6.71 3.70
CA TRP A 126 -58.33 -7.27 2.41
C TRP A 126 -58.98 -6.58 1.20
N GLU A 127 -60.15 -5.96 1.39
CA GLU A 127 -60.87 -5.17 0.39
C GLU A 127 -60.16 -3.85 0.01
N LYS A 128 -59.20 -3.35 0.82
CA LYS A 128 -58.43 -2.12 0.56
C LYS A 128 -57.12 -2.35 -0.21
N LEU A 129 -56.90 -3.55 -0.78
CA LEU A 129 -55.73 -3.87 -1.62
C LEU A 129 -55.53 -2.89 -2.79
N GLY A 130 -56.61 -2.29 -3.32
CA GLY A 130 -56.53 -1.24 -4.35
C GLY A 130 -55.75 0.00 -3.91
N THR A 131 -55.86 0.35 -2.62
CA THR A 131 -55.19 1.49 -1.98
C THR A 131 -53.70 1.19 -1.74
N VAL A 132 -53.36 0.01 -1.24
CA VAL A 132 -51.95 -0.47 -1.13
C VAL A 132 -51.31 -0.41 -2.51
N GLY A 133 -52.02 -0.95 -3.51
CA GLY A 133 -51.72 -0.81 -4.92
C GLY A 133 -51.34 0.62 -5.31
N ALA A 134 -52.22 1.58 -5.02
CA ALA A 134 -52.08 2.97 -5.46
C ALA A 134 -50.86 3.67 -4.83
N HIS A 135 -50.62 3.45 -3.54
CA HIS A 135 -49.44 4.01 -2.86
C HIS A 135 -48.14 3.39 -3.36
N THR A 136 -48.12 2.08 -3.64
CA THR A 136 -46.93 1.46 -4.24
C THR A 136 -46.69 1.95 -5.66
N ARG A 137 -47.75 2.16 -6.47
CA ARG A 137 -47.62 2.80 -7.79
C ARG A 137 -47.06 4.21 -7.71
N ALA A 138 -47.55 5.01 -6.76
CA ALA A 138 -47.05 6.36 -6.53
C ALA A 138 -45.57 6.35 -6.12
N TYR A 139 -45.15 5.42 -5.24
CA TYR A 139 -43.76 5.24 -4.85
C TYR A 139 -42.86 4.86 -6.04
N LEU A 140 -43.27 3.86 -6.84
CA LEU A 140 -42.54 3.42 -8.02
C LEU A 140 -42.47 4.49 -9.11
N SER A 141 -43.43 5.43 -9.15
CA SER A 141 -43.42 6.57 -10.09
C SER A 141 -42.43 7.68 -9.72
N LYS A 142 -41.77 7.61 -8.55
CA LYS A 142 -40.74 8.59 -8.16
C LYS A 142 -39.49 8.40 -9.01
N SER A 143 -38.95 9.50 -9.54
CA SER A 143 -37.79 9.49 -10.43
C SER A 143 -36.56 8.81 -9.82
N GLU A 144 -36.33 8.99 -8.53
CA GLU A 144 -35.21 8.38 -7.80
C GLU A 144 -35.37 6.86 -7.62
N VAL A 145 -36.59 6.40 -7.35
CA VAL A 145 -36.93 4.97 -7.19
C VAL A 145 -36.84 4.24 -8.54
N ASP A 146 -37.40 4.85 -9.58
CA ASP A 146 -37.36 4.35 -10.95
C ASP A 146 -35.92 4.30 -11.50
N ARG A 147 -35.08 5.30 -11.17
CA ARG A 147 -33.64 5.27 -11.44
C ARG A 147 -32.92 4.15 -10.68
N GLY A 148 -33.15 4.03 -9.37
CA GLY A 148 -32.56 2.97 -8.54
C GLY A 148 -32.96 1.57 -9.01
N MET A 149 -34.21 1.38 -9.45
CA MET A 149 -34.70 0.11 -10.00
C MET A 149 -34.01 -0.23 -11.33
N ARG A 150 -33.79 0.75 -12.22
CA ARG A 150 -33.01 0.55 -13.45
C ARG A 150 -31.55 0.19 -13.14
N GLU A 151 -30.93 0.88 -12.18
CA GLU A 151 -29.55 0.60 -11.74
C GLU A 151 -29.44 -0.80 -11.14
N ALA A 152 -30.39 -1.23 -10.31
CA ALA A 152 -30.44 -2.58 -9.76
C ALA A 152 -30.65 -3.65 -10.85
N THR A 153 -31.54 -3.38 -11.81
CA THR A 153 -31.79 -4.27 -12.96
C THR A 153 -30.52 -4.42 -13.81
N LYS A 154 -29.81 -3.31 -14.03
CA LYS A 154 -28.52 -3.30 -14.73
C LYS A 154 -27.47 -4.10 -13.97
N ALA A 155 -27.38 -3.94 -12.64
CA ALA A 155 -26.44 -4.69 -11.81
C ALA A 155 -26.69 -6.21 -11.83
N VAL A 156 -27.95 -6.63 -11.91
CA VAL A 156 -28.34 -8.04 -12.08
C VAL A 156 -28.01 -8.56 -13.49
N HIS A 157 -28.27 -7.76 -14.53
CA HIS A 157 -28.08 -8.17 -15.92
C HIS A 157 -26.61 -8.16 -16.37
N ASP A 158 -25.91 -7.05 -16.15
CA ASP A 158 -24.56 -6.80 -16.65
C ASP A 158 -23.47 -7.41 -15.74
N ARG A 159 -23.81 -7.72 -14.48
CA ARG A 159 -22.87 -8.20 -13.44
C ARG A 159 -21.64 -7.29 -13.24
N SER A 160 -21.75 -6.00 -13.59
CA SER A 160 -20.62 -5.08 -13.69
C SER A 160 -19.98 -4.69 -12.35
N ASN A 161 -20.71 -4.80 -11.24
CA ASN A 161 -20.29 -4.39 -9.90
C ASN A 161 -20.21 -5.60 -8.95
N ALA A 162 -19.54 -6.67 -9.40
CA ALA A 162 -19.48 -7.92 -8.66
C ALA A 162 -18.53 -7.80 -7.45
N LEU A 163 -19.09 -7.84 -6.23
CA LEU A 163 -18.36 -7.85 -4.96
C LEU A 163 -18.00 -9.29 -4.59
N ALA A 164 -16.73 -9.61 -4.36
CA ALA A 164 -16.37 -10.94 -3.87
C ALA A 164 -17.01 -11.19 -2.50
N VAL A 165 -17.51 -12.41 -2.31
CA VAL A 165 -18.25 -12.80 -1.10
C VAL A 165 -17.42 -12.64 0.18
N ALA A 166 -16.09 -12.74 0.09
CA ALA A 166 -15.16 -12.43 1.19
C ALA A 166 -15.30 -10.99 1.76
N TRP A 167 -15.86 -10.05 0.99
CA TRP A 167 -16.02 -8.64 1.35
C TRP A 167 -17.48 -8.23 1.53
N ILE A 168 -18.41 -9.19 1.53
CA ILE A 168 -19.86 -8.95 1.60
C ILE A 168 -20.33 -8.34 2.94
N ASP A 169 -19.43 -8.19 3.92
CA ASP A 169 -19.70 -7.56 5.22
C ASP A 169 -19.44 -6.06 5.27
N GLY A 170 -18.77 -5.48 4.25
CA GLY A 170 -18.51 -4.04 4.14
C GLY A 170 -17.60 -3.44 5.23
N ARG A 171 -16.71 -4.23 5.84
CA ARG A 171 -15.73 -3.74 6.82
C ARG A 171 -14.35 -3.51 6.19
N VAL A 172 -14.05 -2.25 5.84
CA VAL A 172 -12.66 -1.78 5.71
C VAL A 172 -12.44 -0.70 6.76
N GLN A 173 -11.87 -1.07 7.90
CA GLN A 173 -11.10 -0.14 8.73
C GLN A 173 -10.00 -0.93 9.45
N ARG A 174 -8.87 -1.07 8.75
CA ARG A 174 -7.56 -1.03 9.40
C ARG A 174 -6.87 0.22 8.88
N THR A 175 -6.30 0.98 9.79
CA THR A 175 -5.60 2.24 9.56
C THR A 175 -4.56 2.02 8.47
N LEU A 176 -4.80 2.64 7.32
CA LEU A 176 -4.02 2.44 6.10
C LEU A 176 -2.79 3.34 6.13
N GLU A 177 -1.60 2.75 6.08
CA GLU A 177 -0.41 3.42 5.57
C GLU A 177 -0.73 3.94 4.15
N PRO A 178 -0.73 5.26 3.88
CA PRO A 178 -0.90 5.74 2.52
C PRO A 178 0.33 5.36 1.71
N ALA A 179 0.24 4.31 0.88
CA ALA A 179 1.20 4.18 -0.21
C ALA A 179 1.12 5.46 -1.07
N ILE A 180 2.25 6.04 -1.44
CA ILE A 180 2.28 7.27 -2.24
C ILE A 180 2.38 6.83 -3.70
N VAL A 181 1.30 7.02 -4.47
CA VAL A 181 1.33 6.76 -5.92
C VAL A 181 2.06 7.91 -6.60
N LYS A 182 3.16 7.58 -7.28
CA LYS A 182 3.89 8.53 -8.11
C LYS A 182 2.99 9.03 -9.25
N LYS A 183 2.90 10.34 -9.40
CA LYS A 183 2.09 10.98 -10.45
C LYS A 183 2.92 11.12 -11.74
N CYS A 184 2.26 11.11 -12.89
CA CYS A 184 2.91 11.42 -14.17
C CYS A 184 3.51 12.84 -14.14
N PRO A 185 4.83 12.99 -14.40
CA PRO A 185 5.49 14.30 -14.47
C PRO A 185 4.87 15.25 -15.50
N VAL A 186 5.19 16.53 -15.38
CA VAL A 186 4.78 17.56 -16.35
C VAL A 186 5.89 17.84 -17.37
N PRO A 187 5.55 18.18 -18.63
CA PRO A 187 6.55 18.61 -19.59
C PRO A 187 7.23 19.90 -19.13
N THR A 188 8.50 20.06 -19.47
CA THR A 188 9.29 21.25 -19.18
C THR A 188 8.63 22.52 -19.74
N ALA A 189 8.73 23.63 -19.01
CA ALA A 189 8.09 24.90 -19.38
C ALA A 189 8.55 25.48 -20.74
N TYR A 190 9.71 25.06 -21.22
CA TYR A 190 10.30 25.47 -22.49
C TYR A 190 10.15 24.42 -23.60
N TYR A 191 9.33 23.38 -23.41
CA TYR A 191 8.99 22.42 -24.46
C TYR A 191 8.53 23.16 -25.74
N THR A 192 9.15 22.83 -26.87
CA THR A 192 9.00 23.56 -28.14
C THR A 192 8.98 22.57 -29.31
N GLY A 193 8.11 22.84 -30.28
CA GLY A 193 8.04 22.07 -31.52
C GLY A 193 7.28 20.76 -31.43
N ARG A 194 7.52 19.89 -32.42
CA ARG A 194 6.98 18.52 -32.50
C ARG A 194 5.46 18.41 -32.42
N ILE A 195 4.79 19.39 -33.03
CA ILE A 195 3.33 19.50 -32.97
C ILE A 195 2.67 18.27 -33.62
N LYS A 196 3.21 17.81 -34.76
CA LYS A 196 2.68 16.65 -35.51
C LYS A 196 2.83 15.37 -34.71
N GLU A 197 3.99 15.14 -34.13
CA GLU A 197 4.30 13.96 -33.31
C GLU A 197 3.47 13.96 -32.04
N THR A 198 3.33 15.11 -31.36
CA THR A 198 2.53 15.23 -30.13
C THR A 198 1.05 14.96 -30.42
N GLN A 199 0.52 15.51 -31.51
CA GLN A 199 -0.86 15.26 -31.94
C GLN A 199 -1.06 13.81 -32.38
N GLY A 200 -0.08 13.21 -33.05
CA GLY A 200 -0.08 11.80 -33.44
C GLY A 200 -0.17 10.90 -32.22
N VAL A 201 0.78 11.05 -31.28
CA VAL A 201 0.79 10.29 -30.01
C VAL A 201 -0.52 10.51 -29.25
N GLY A 202 -1.00 11.76 -29.14
CA GLY A 202 -2.27 12.09 -28.50
C GLY A 202 -3.45 11.36 -29.14
N SER A 203 -3.52 11.35 -30.46
CA SER A 203 -4.56 10.63 -31.21
C SER A 203 -4.48 9.13 -30.98
N CYS A 204 -3.27 8.56 -30.93
CA CYS A 204 -3.04 7.14 -30.67
C CYS A 204 -3.51 6.73 -29.27
N ILE A 205 -3.24 7.53 -28.24
CA ILE A 205 -3.59 7.20 -26.86
C ILE A 205 -5.05 7.51 -26.50
N VAL A 206 -5.73 8.39 -27.25
CA VAL A 206 -7.15 8.75 -27.01
C VAL A 206 -8.13 7.90 -27.83
N ASN A 207 -7.77 7.44 -29.04
CA ASN A 207 -8.67 6.65 -29.91
C ASN A 207 -8.95 5.26 -29.34
N SER A 208 -9.94 5.19 -28.44
CA SER A 208 -10.45 3.96 -27.86
C SER A 208 -11.55 3.38 -28.75
N GLY A 209 -11.13 2.70 -29.83
CA GLY A 209 -11.96 1.64 -30.39
C GLY A 209 -12.14 0.51 -29.37
N ASN A 210 -12.98 -0.50 -29.68
CA ASN A 210 -13.19 -1.68 -28.81
C ASN A 210 -11.93 -2.56 -28.57
N GLN A 211 -10.74 -2.14 -29.00
CA GLN A 211 -9.46 -2.84 -28.90
C GLN A 211 -8.40 -1.99 -28.19
N GLN A 212 -7.62 -2.62 -27.32
CA GLN A 212 -6.46 -2.02 -26.63
C GLN A 212 -5.49 -1.35 -27.61
N GLN A 213 -5.08 -0.13 -27.28
CA GLN A 213 -4.06 0.62 -28.02
C GLN A 213 -2.74 0.58 -27.26
N VAL A 214 -1.65 0.25 -27.96
CA VAL A 214 -0.28 0.34 -27.44
C VAL A 214 0.51 1.28 -28.34
N CYS A 215 0.86 2.44 -27.82
CA CYS A 215 1.68 3.45 -28.49
C CYS A 215 3.13 3.31 -28.03
N VAL A 216 4.08 3.20 -28.98
CA VAL A 216 5.51 3.11 -28.68
C VAL A 216 6.24 4.33 -29.21
N ILE A 217 6.92 5.05 -28.32
CA ILE A 217 7.82 6.16 -28.67
C ILE A 217 9.25 5.65 -28.51
N TYR A 218 10.01 5.61 -29.59
CA TYR A 218 11.38 5.11 -29.58
C TYR A 218 12.38 6.09 -30.19
N GLY A 219 13.65 5.97 -29.83
CA GLY A 219 14.72 6.80 -30.39
C GLY A 219 15.87 7.04 -29.41
N LEU A 220 16.83 7.86 -29.83
CA LEU A 220 18.07 8.09 -29.08
C LEU A 220 17.81 8.64 -27.66
N GLY A 221 18.75 8.38 -26.74
CA GLY A 221 18.77 9.04 -25.43
C GLY A 221 18.71 10.56 -25.59
N GLY A 222 18.24 11.33 -24.61
CA GLY A 222 18.23 12.81 -24.68
C GLY A 222 17.41 13.45 -25.82
N ALA A 223 16.78 12.69 -26.71
CA ALA A 223 16.01 13.22 -27.82
C ALA A 223 14.65 13.78 -27.40
N GLY A 224 14.23 13.65 -26.13
CA GLY A 224 12.99 14.21 -25.60
C GLY A 224 11.75 13.30 -25.73
N LYS A 225 11.93 11.96 -25.67
CA LYS A 225 10.83 10.98 -25.72
C LYS A 225 9.84 11.14 -24.56
N SER A 226 10.34 11.14 -23.33
CA SER A 226 9.51 11.33 -22.13
C SER A 226 8.82 12.68 -22.13
N GLN A 227 9.51 13.74 -22.58
CA GLN A 227 8.93 15.07 -22.74
C GLN A 227 7.79 15.12 -23.79
N LEU A 228 7.93 14.40 -24.91
CA LEU A 228 6.86 14.22 -25.91
C LEU A 228 5.66 13.49 -25.31
N ALA A 229 5.89 12.41 -24.56
CA ALA A 229 4.86 11.66 -23.84
C ALA A 229 4.13 12.55 -22.83
N PHE A 230 4.86 13.24 -21.94
CA PHE A 230 4.27 14.15 -20.95
C PHE A 230 3.44 15.25 -21.61
N LYS A 231 3.89 15.78 -22.76
CA LYS A 231 3.13 16.80 -23.49
C LYS A 231 1.84 16.25 -24.09
N ALA A 232 1.89 15.08 -24.71
CA ALA A 232 0.70 14.42 -25.27
C ALA A 232 -0.31 14.06 -24.16
N ILE A 233 0.16 13.57 -23.01
CA ILE A 233 -0.68 13.27 -21.85
C ILE A 233 -1.30 14.56 -21.28
N GLN A 234 -0.50 15.62 -21.10
CA GLN A 234 -0.99 16.90 -20.58
C GLN A 234 -2.11 17.49 -21.45
N GLN A 235 -1.97 17.43 -22.78
CA GLN A 235 -2.98 17.96 -23.71
C GLN A 235 -4.29 17.16 -23.70
N ASN A 236 -4.23 15.88 -23.35
CA ASN A 236 -5.36 14.96 -23.41
C ASN A 236 -5.81 14.45 -22.04
N TYR A 237 -5.33 15.04 -20.94
CA TYR A 237 -5.51 14.54 -19.56
C TYR A 237 -6.98 14.27 -19.19
N HIS A 238 -7.91 15.06 -19.70
CA HIS A 238 -9.34 14.96 -19.43
C HIS A 238 -10.01 13.70 -20.00
N ASN A 239 -9.32 12.92 -20.82
CA ASN A 239 -9.86 11.70 -21.43
C ASN A 239 -9.72 10.45 -20.54
N TRP A 240 -9.00 10.54 -19.42
CA TRP A 240 -8.78 9.40 -18.53
C TRP A 240 -9.15 9.73 -17.09
N ASN A 241 -9.81 8.78 -16.43
CA ASN A 241 -10.09 8.84 -15.00
C ASN A 241 -8.83 8.47 -14.20
N HIS A 242 -7.99 7.58 -14.76
CA HIS A 242 -6.78 7.10 -14.12
C HIS A 242 -5.58 7.15 -15.08
N ILE A 243 -4.52 7.81 -14.65
CA ILE A 243 -3.22 7.81 -15.35
C ILE A 243 -2.20 7.16 -14.42
N ILE A 244 -1.77 5.97 -14.78
CA ILE A 244 -0.81 5.17 -14.01
C ILE A 244 0.56 5.36 -14.65
N TYR A 245 1.42 6.12 -13.97
CA TYR A 245 2.79 6.33 -14.39
C TYR A 245 3.68 5.23 -13.81
N VAL A 246 4.47 4.60 -14.68
CA VAL A 246 5.38 3.52 -14.34
C VAL A 246 6.77 3.86 -14.85
N ASP A 247 7.73 3.98 -13.94
CA ASP A 247 9.15 3.94 -14.28
C ASP A 247 9.49 2.49 -14.67
N ALA A 248 9.84 2.28 -15.93
CA ALA A 248 10.06 0.96 -16.51
C ALA A 248 11.56 0.60 -16.59
N ALA A 249 12.37 1.18 -15.70
CA ALA A 249 13.80 0.91 -15.59
C ALA A 249 14.10 -0.54 -15.15
N SER A 250 13.19 -1.19 -14.40
CA SER A 250 13.40 -2.56 -13.90
C SER A 250 12.07 -3.28 -13.62
N LYS A 251 12.13 -4.60 -13.40
CA LYS A 251 10.97 -5.38 -12.93
C LYS A 251 10.39 -4.82 -11.63
N ASP A 252 11.26 -4.52 -10.67
CA ASP A 252 10.84 -4.08 -9.34
C ASP A 252 10.14 -2.71 -9.36
N THR A 253 10.61 -1.79 -10.21
CA THR A 253 10.00 -0.45 -10.35
C THR A 253 8.61 -0.54 -10.96
N ILE A 254 8.40 -1.45 -11.93
CA ILE A 254 7.09 -1.75 -12.52
C ILE A 254 6.14 -2.34 -11.47
N GLU A 255 6.53 -3.44 -10.83
CA GLU A 255 5.67 -4.14 -9.87
C GLU A 255 5.34 -3.24 -8.66
N LYS A 256 6.29 -2.42 -8.20
CA LYS A 256 6.07 -1.43 -7.14
C LYS A 256 5.06 -0.37 -7.57
N ALA A 257 5.22 0.26 -8.74
CA ALA A 257 4.32 1.33 -9.17
C ALA A 257 2.87 0.84 -9.31
N LEU A 258 2.68 -0.34 -9.90
CA LEU A 258 1.37 -0.97 -10.04
C LEU A 258 0.81 -1.43 -8.68
N GLY A 259 1.63 -1.99 -7.79
CA GLY A 259 1.21 -2.40 -6.45
C GLY A 259 0.84 -1.22 -5.57
N ASP A 260 1.60 -0.11 -5.63
CA ASP A 260 1.29 1.13 -4.91
C ASP A 260 -0.04 1.72 -5.40
N PHE A 261 -0.33 1.64 -6.72
CA PHE A 261 -1.64 2.00 -7.25
C PHE A 261 -2.77 1.16 -6.63
N ALA A 262 -2.61 -0.17 -6.55
CA ALA A 262 -3.61 -1.05 -5.93
C ALA A 262 -3.86 -0.70 -4.47
N LYS A 263 -2.78 -0.53 -3.69
CA LYS A 263 -2.85 -0.23 -2.26
C LYS A 263 -3.55 1.09 -1.94
N VAL A 264 -3.61 2.01 -2.89
CA VAL A 264 -4.23 3.33 -2.71
C VAL A 264 -5.63 3.36 -3.27
N ASN A 265 -5.81 2.86 -4.49
CA ASN A 265 -7.03 3.04 -5.26
C ASN A 265 -7.96 1.81 -5.21
N LEU A 266 -7.44 0.64 -4.84
CA LEU A 266 -8.16 -0.64 -4.85
C LEU A 266 -8.33 -1.23 -3.45
N ARG A 267 -8.33 -0.39 -2.42
CA ARG A 267 -8.47 -0.78 -1.00
C ARG A 267 -9.76 -1.57 -0.71
N TYR A 268 -10.75 -1.46 -1.58
CA TYR A 268 -12.00 -2.22 -1.49
C TYR A 268 -11.87 -3.68 -1.97
N LEU A 269 -10.81 -4.04 -2.70
CA LEU A 269 -10.55 -5.42 -3.16
C LEU A 269 -9.90 -6.29 -2.08
N GLY A 270 -9.28 -5.68 -1.07
CA GLY A 270 -8.86 -6.38 0.13
C GLY A 270 -7.88 -5.61 1.01
N ASP A 271 -7.30 -6.29 2.01
CA ASP A 271 -6.28 -5.68 2.87
C ASP A 271 -5.13 -5.18 1.99
N THR A 272 -4.74 -3.92 2.14
CA THR A 272 -3.60 -3.32 1.42
C THR A 272 -2.32 -4.11 1.52
N HIS A 273 -2.14 -4.91 2.57
CA HIS A 273 -0.97 -5.78 2.70
C HIS A 273 -1.00 -6.99 1.77
N THR A 274 -2.16 -7.34 1.21
CA THR A 274 -2.35 -8.45 0.26
C THR A 274 -2.41 -7.99 -1.20
N LEU A 275 -2.67 -6.70 -1.44
CA LEU A 275 -2.74 -6.13 -2.79
C LEU A 275 -1.35 -6.03 -3.43
N THR A 276 -1.28 -6.55 -4.65
CA THR A 276 -0.09 -6.65 -5.50
C THR A 276 -0.30 -5.94 -6.84
N TYR A 277 0.72 -5.93 -7.69
CA TYR A 277 0.57 -5.41 -9.06
C TYR A 277 -0.46 -6.19 -9.88
N THR A 278 -0.66 -7.49 -9.59
CA THR A 278 -1.60 -8.33 -10.35
C THR A 278 -3.04 -7.86 -10.15
N ASP A 279 -3.37 -7.38 -8.97
CA ASP A 279 -4.69 -6.81 -8.64
C ASP A 279 -4.97 -5.55 -9.47
N THR A 280 -3.96 -4.69 -9.66
CA THR A 280 -4.06 -3.54 -10.58
C THR A 280 -4.32 -4.01 -12.01
N LEU A 281 -3.60 -5.02 -12.50
CA LEU A 281 -3.79 -5.52 -13.86
C LEU A 281 -5.16 -6.15 -14.07
N LEU A 282 -5.66 -6.91 -13.08
CA LEU A 282 -7.01 -7.49 -13.11
C LEU A 282 -8.08 -6.39 -13.07
N TRP A 283 -7.89 -5.38 -12.23
CA TRP A 283 -8.80 -4.25 -12.15
C TRP A 283 -8.86 -3.47 -13.47
N LEU A 284 -7.71 -3.21 -14.10
CA LEU A 284 -7.64 -2.54 -15.41
C LEU A 284 -8.37 -3.32 -16.51
N GLN A 285 -8.45 -4.66 -16.40
CA GLN A 285 -9.22 -5.51 -17.32
C GLN A 285 -10.73 -5.45 -17.08
N GLY A 286 -11.17 -5.29 -15.83
CA GLY A 286 -12.58 -5.29 -15.45
C GLY A 286 -13.25 -3.92 -15.53
N THR A 287 -12.50 -2.84 -15.33
CA THR A 287 -13.06 -1.48 -15.25
C THR A 287 -13.59 -0.98 -16.60
N GLN A 288 -14.71 -0.25 -16.57
CA GLN A 288 -15.25 0.48 -17.73
C GLN A 288 -14.70 1.92 -17.80
N ASP A 289 -14.02 2.38 -16.75
CA ASP A 289 -13.45 3.71 -16.71
C ASP A 289 -12.26 3.82 -17.68
N PRO A 290 -12.12 4.94 -18.41
CA PRO A 290 -10.98 5.13 -19.28
C PRO A 290 -9.71 5.32 -18.45
N TRP A 291 -8.68 4.56 -18.80
CA TRP A 291 -7.39 4.60 -18.12
C TRP A 291 -6.23 4.65 -19.12
N LEU A 292 -5.11 5.22 -18.67
CA LEU A 292 -3.84 5.26 -19.37
C LEU A 292 -2.75 4.63 -18.49
N LEU A 293 -2.06 3.62 -19.03
CA LEU A 293 -0.88 3.02 -18.40
C LEU A 293 0.38 3.46 -19.17
N PHE A 294 1.26 4.23 -18.53
CA PHE A 294 2.44 4.78 -19.17
C PHE A 294 3.72 4.19 -18.58
N PHE A 295 4.46 3.42 -19.38
CA PHE A 295 5.79 2.91 -19.10
C PHE A 295 6.87 3.84 -19.66
N ASP A 296 7.56 4.57 -18.79
CA ASP A 296 8.65 5.49 -19.18
C ASP A 296 10.03 4.83 -19.01
N GLY A 297 10.93 5.00 -19.97
CA GLY A 297 12.34 4.58 -19.84
C GLY A 297 12.56 3.07 -19.93
N ALA A 298 11.75 2.38 -20.74
CA ALA A 298 11.73 0.93 -20.83
C ALA A 298 12.92 0.43 -21.69
N ASP A 299 14.14 0.49 -21.14
CA ASP A 299 15.41 0.36 -21.88
C ASP A 299 16.21 -0.91 -21.59
N ASP A 300 15.78 -1.74 -20.64
CA ASP A 300 16.43 -3.00 -20.28
C ASP A 300 16.10 -4.10 -21.30
N LEU A 301 17.11 -4.64 -22.01
CA LEU A 301 16.89 -5.68 -23.02
C LEU A 301 16.35 -7.00 -22.44
N ASP A 302 16.70 -7.31 -21.19
CA ASP A 302 16.34 -8.59 -20.55
C ASP A 302 14.96 -8.53 -19.88
N LEU A 303 14.42 -7.33 -19.67
CA LEU A 303 13.12 -7.11 -19.05
C LEU A 303 11.96 -7.27 -20.05
N ASN A 304 11.21 -8.36 -19.94
CA ASN A 304 9.96 -8.49 -20.70
C ASN A 304 8.81 -7.70 -20.02
N ILE A 305 8.40 -6.60 -20.65
CA ILE A 305 7.31 -5.74 -20.14
C ILE A 305 5.90 -6.17 -20.58
N ARG A 306 5.78 -7.05 -21.58
CA ARG A 306 4.48 -7.49 -22.13
C ARG A 306 3.54 -8.14 -21.10
N PRO A 307 4.02 -8.93 -20.11
CA PRO A 307 3.15 -9.50 -19.07
C PRO A 307 2.42 -8.46 -18.22
N TYR A 308 2.88 -7.21 -18.18
CA TYR A 308 2.22 -6.13 -17.43
C TYR A 308 1.15 -5.40 -18.25
N PHE A 309 0.82 -5.87 -19.45
CA PHE A 309 -0.23 -5.26 -20.27
C PHE A 309 -1.56 -5.94 -19.97
N PRO A 310 -2.60 -5.19 -19.54
CA PRO A 310 -3.95 -5.73 -19.37
C PRO A 310 -4.46 -6.38 -20.66
N SER A 311 -5.32 -7.39 -20.57
CA SER A 311 -5.97 -7.94 -21.76
C SER A 311 -7.18 -7.08 -22.17
N TYR A 312 -7.47 -6.98 -23.48
CA TYR A 312 -8.69 -6.41 -24.11
C TYR A 312 -8.76 -4.90 -24.37
N ARG A 313 -8.70 -4.02 -23.35
CA ARG A 313 -9.05 -2.59 -23.48
C ARG A 313 -8.01 -1.66 -22.84
N GLY A 314 -8.22 -0.36 -23.01
CA GLY A 314 -7.40 0.72 -22.45
C GLY A 314 -6.25 1.17 -23.34
N SER A 315 -5.56 2.22 -22.89
CA SER A 315 -4.45 2.83 -23.62
C SER A 315 -3.15 2.59 -22.87
N ILE A 316 -2.13 2.13 -23.60
CA ILE A 316 -0.77 1.91 -23.10
C ILE A 316 0.18 2.80 -23.88
N LEU A 317 1.06 3.51 -23.17
CA LEU A 317 2.15 4.28 -23.75
C LEU A 317 3.48 3.72 -23.26
N VAL A 318 4.45 3.57 -24.17
CA VAL A 318 5.79 3.08 -23.85
C VAL A 318 6.82 4.03 -24.45
N THR A 319 7.80 4.48 -23.67
CA THR A 319 9.01 5.13 -24.20
C THR A 319 10.22 4.21 -24.06
N THR A 320 11.10 4.18 -25.07
CA THR A 320 12.28 3.30 -25.07
C THR A 320 13.39 3.79 -25.99
N ARG A 321 14.64 3.40 -25.75
CA ARG A 321 15.78 3.52 -26.66
C ARG A 321 15.92 2.32 -27.60
N LEU A 322 15.21 1.22 -27.33
CA LEU A 322 15.40 -0.06 -28.01
C LEU A 322 14.45 -0.22 -29.19
N GLU A 323 15.00 -0.30 -30.41
CA GLU A 323 14.20 -0.59 -31.61
C GLU A 323 13.52 -1.95 -31.55
N ALA A 324 14.11 -2.92 -30.85
CA ALA A 324 13.52 -4.26 -30.65
C ALA A 324 12.13 -4.21 -29.98
N ARG A 325 11.79 -3.13 -29.29
CA ARG A 325 10.50 -2.94 -28.59
C ARG A 325 9.41 -2.31 -29.45
N ILE A 326 9.70 -1.94 -30.70
CA ILE A 326 8.70 -1.44 -31.66
C ILE A 326 7.56 -2.45 -31.86
N GLY A 327 7.87 -3.75 -31.82
CA GLY A 327 6.88 -4.83 -31.97
C GLY A 327 5.81 -4.90 -30.87
N LEU A 328 5.93 -4.09 -29.80
CA LEU A 328 4.89 -3.98 -28.78
C LEU A 328 3.68 -3.14 -29.23
N ALA A 329 3.86 -2.28 -30.25
CA ALA A 329 2.85 -1.33 -30.70
C ALA A 329 1.62 -2.01 -31.30
N GLN A 330 0.44 -1.49 -30.96
CA GLN A 330 -0.86 -2.00 -31.38
C GLN A 330 -1.83 -0.83 -31.64
N PRO A 331 -2.31 -0.66 -32.88
CA PRO A 331 -1.87 -1.33 -34.12
C PRO A 331 -0.38 -1.08 -34.44
N PRO A 332 0.24 -1.84 -35.36
CA PRO A 332 1.67 -1.69 -35.68
C PRO A 332 2.10 -0.30 -36.17
N GLU A 333 1.15 0.49 -36.67
CA GLU A 333 1.33 1.88 -37.11
C GLU A 333 1.55 2.86 -35.93
N SER A 334 1.25 2.43 -34.70
CA SER A 334 1.27 3.24 -33.47
C SER A 334 2.68 3.43 -32.90
N VAL A 335 3.63 3.74 -33.79
CA VAL A 335 5.05 3.85 -33.49
C VAL A 335 5.53 5.24 -33.88
N TYR A 336 6.17 5.93 -32.92
CA TYR A 336 6.70 7.27 -33.12
C TYR A 336 8.19 7.30 -32.88
N HIS A 337 8.94 7.51 -33.96
CA HIS A 337 10.40 7.69 -33.88
C HIS A 337 10.73 9.12 -33.48
N VAL A 338 11.61 9.26 -32.48
CA VAL A 338 12.05 10.54 -31.95
C VAL A 338 13.57 10.68 -32.12
N SER A 339 13.95 11.50 -33.10
CA SER A 339 15.34 11.83 -33.43
C SER A 339 15.68 13.29 -33.10
N GLY A 340 16.71 13.84 -33.77
CA GLY A 340 16.99 15.28 -33.75
C GLY A 340 15.76 16.12 -34.10
N MET A 341 15.70 17.32 -33.53
CA MET A 341 14.61 18.28 -33.74
C MET A 341 14.62 18.84 -35.16
N ASP A 342 13.45 19.29 -35.63
CA ASP A 342 13.38 20.11 -36.84
C ASP A 342 14.24 21.38 -36.64
N PRO A 343 14.98 21.84 -37.67
CA PRO A 343 15.87 23.00 -37.54
C PRO A 343 15.20 24.26 -37.00
N GLU A 344 13.96 24.56 -37.42
CA GLU A 344 13.24 25.74 -36.95
C GLU A 344 12.78 25.60 -35.50
N ASP A 345 12.31 24.40 -35.14
CA ASP A 345 11.94 24.07 -33.76
C ASP A 345 13.16 24.09 -32.83
N ALA A 346 14.32 23.62 -33.31
CA ALA A 346 15.59 23.60 -32.58
C ALA A 346 16.08 25.02 -32.27
N SER A 347 16.12 25.90 -33.28
CA SER A 347 16.47 27.31 -33.08
C SER A 347 15.49 28.03 -32.17
N SER A 348 14.19 27.75 -32.33
CA SER A 348 13.14 28.29 -31.46
C SER A 348 13.31 27.85 -30.01
N LEU A 349 13.63 26.57 -29.77
CA LEU A 349 13.94 26.04 -28.45
C LEU A 349 15.14 26.77 -27.82
N LEU A 350 16.25 26.89 -28.56
CA LEU A 350 17.45 27.58 -28.08
C LEU A 350 17.13 29.02 -27.65
N LEU A 351 16.49 29.79 -28.54
CA LEU A 351 16.13 31.18 -28.28
C LEU A 351 15.17 31.31 -27.09
N ARG A 352 14.25 30.36 -26.93
CA ARG A 352 13.33 30.34 -25.78
C ARG A 352 14.04 30.11 -24.47
N VAL A 353 15.00 29.18 -24.42
CA VAL A 353 15.80 28.90 -23.22
C VAL A 353 16.70 30.09 -22.89
N VAL A 354 17.38 30.68 -23.88
CA VAL A 354 18.26 31.86 -23.71
C VAL A 354 17.50 33.06 -23.14
N ASN A 355 16.28 33.31 -23.62
CA ASN A 355 15.49 34.49 -23.23
C ASN A 355 14.71 34.33 -21.92
N ARG A 356 14.78 33.17 -21.25
CA ARG A 356 13.96 32.86 -20.07
C ARG A 356 14.17 33.81 -18.88
N ARG A 357 15.40 34.31 -18.68
CA ARG A 357 15.74 35.22 -17.56
C ARG A 357 15.94 36.68 -17.94
N THR A 358 16.26 36.97 -19.20
CA THR A 358 16.42 38.34 -19.70
C THR A 358 15.71 38.47 -21.05
N PRO A 359 14.44 38.94 -21.07
CA PRO A 359 13.61 39.02 -22.28
C PRO A 359 14.15 39.97 -23.36
N SER A 360 15.21 40.73 -23.08
CA SER A 360 15.73 41.84 -23.89
C SER A 360 17.03 41.53 -24.65
N LYS A 361 17.65 40.36 -24.49
CA LYS A 361 18.98 40.07 -25.08
C LYS A 361 18.99 39.52 -26.51
N SER A 362 17.88 39.00 -27.03
CA SER A 362 17.90 38.30 -28.33
C SER A 362 16.61 38.50 -29.13
N ARG A 363 16.55 39.60 -29.88
CA ARG A 363 15.48 39.88 -30.86
C ARG A 363 16.01 40.30 -32.24
N THR A 364 17.32 40.22 -32.48
CA THR A 364 17.90 40.63 -33.76
C THR A 364 17.97 39.47 -34.75
N ALA A 365 17.87 39.74 -36.06
CA ALA A 365 18.06 38.72 -37.10
C ALA A 365 19.45 38.04 -37.04
N VAL A 366 20.43 38.73 -36.44
CA VAL A 366 21.80 38.23 -36.20
C VAL A 366 21.80 37.08 -35.17
N ASP A 367 20.93 37.15 -34.16
CA ASP A 367 20.84 36.10 -33.13
C ASP A 367 20.23 34.81 -33.67
N ARG A 368 19.35 34.90 -34.67
CA ARG A 368 18.74 33.72 -35.31
C ARG A 368 19.74 32.97 -36.17
N SER A 369 20.52 33.67 -36.99
CA SER A 369 21.57 33.03 -37.79
C SER A 369 22.65 32.37 -36.94
N ALA A 370 23.02 32.98 -35.80
CA ALA A 370 23.94 32.37 -34.84
C ALA A 370 23.32 31.14 -34.15
N ALA A 371 22.03 31.18 -33.83
CA ALA A 371 21.28 30.04 -33.29
C ALA A 371 21.26 28.87 -34.28
N ASP A 372 20.92 29.12 -35.55
CA ASP A 372 20.85 28.10 -36.60
C ASP A 372 22.19 27.37 -36.76
N ALA A 373 23.29 28.11 -36.76
CA ALA A 373 24.62 27.54 -36.86
C ALA A 373 25.02 26.71 -35.62
N LEU A 374 24.60 27.13 -34.42
CA LEU A 374 24.88 26.41 -33.19
C LEU A 374 24.06 25.12 -33.07
N VAL A 375 22.76 25.15 -33.39
CA VAL A 375 21.91 23.95 -33.35
C VAL A 375 22.32 22.92 -34.40
N HIS A 376 22.84 23.37 -35.55
CA HIS A 376 23.45 22.50 -36.54
C HIS A 376 24.72 21.80 -36.00
N ASP A 377 25.61 22.54 -35.31
CA ASP A 377 26.80 21.95 -34.70
C ASP A 377 26.45 20.88 -33.62
N PHE A 378 25.26 20.99 -33.02
CA PHE A 378 24.72 20.02 -32.07
C PHE A 378 24.01 18.83 -32.70
N GLY A 379 23.85 18.78 -34.03
CA GLY A 379 23.05 17.75 -34.70
C GLY A 379 21.57 17.80 -34.30
N PHE A 380 21.06 18.99 -33.95
CA PHE A 380 19.67 19.23 -33.55
C PHE A 380 19.21 18.44 -32.31
N LEU A 381 20.12 18.08 -31.42
CA LEU A 381 19.82 17.33 -30.20
C LEU A 381 19.19 18.23 -29.14
N ALA A 382 17.95 17.94 -28.76
CA ALA A 382 17.19 18.73 -27.78
C ALA A 382 17.96 18.93 -26.47
N LEU A 383 18.56 17.88 -25.91
CA LEU A 383 19.30 17.95 -24.65
C LEU A 383 20.51 18.92 -24.74
N ALA A 384 21.34 18.79 -25.78
CA ALA A 384 22.49 19.69 -25.98
C ALA A 384 22.06 21.16 -26.16
N ILE A 385 20.96 21.38 -26.88
CA ILE A 385 20.38 22.72 -27.09
C ILE A 385 19.93 23.33 -25.75
N VAL A 386 19.25 22.57 -24.90
CA VAL A 386 18.77 23.04 -23.60
C VAL A 386 19.94 23.41 -22.69
N HIS A 387 20.98 22.58 -22.59
CA HIS A 387 22.16 22.89 -21.76
C HIS A 387 22.92 24.11 -22.28
N ALA A 388 23.13 24.22 -23.59
CA ALA A 388 23.78 25.38 -24.18
C ALA A 388 22.97 26.66 -23.95
N GLY A 389 21.65 26.60 -24.16
CA GLY A 389 20.74 27.71 -23.87
C GLY A 389 20.79 28.11 -22.40
N ALA A 390 20.80 27.15 -21.48
CA ALA A 390 20.90 27.38 -20.04
C ALA A 390 22.24 28.03 -19.66
N TYR A 391 23.36 27.56 -20.23
CA TYR A 391 24.67 28.17 -20.06
C TYR A 391 24.67 29.64 -20.49
N ILE A 392 24.17 29.93 -21.69
CA ILE A 392 24.13 31.29 -22.25
C ILE A 392 23.23 32.18 -21.40
N ALA A 393 22.02 31.71 -21.04
CA ALA A 393 21.07 32.47 -20.22
C ALA A 393 21.67 32.89 -18.87
N HIS A 394 22.47 32.01 -18.26
CA HIS A 394 23.09 32.29 -16.97
C HIS A 394 24.40 33.07 -17.10
N SER A 395 25.06 33.05 -18.25
CA SER A 395 26.33 33.75 -18.49
C SER A 395 26.13 35.26 -18.72
N THR A 396 26.76 36.08 -17.87
CA THR A 396 26.70 37.55 -18.01
C THR A 396 27.51 38.00 -19.23
N GLY A 397 26.86 38.70 -20.17
CA GLY A 397 27.51 39.23 -21.37
C GLY A 397 27.80 38.19 -22.47
N MET A 398 27.36 36.94 -22.33
CA MET A 398 27.58 35.92 -23.36
C MET A 398 26.53 35.99 -24.48
N SER A 399 26.99 36.08 -25.73
CA SER A 399 26.16 35.90 -26.92
C SER A 399 26.16 34.45 -27.41
N ILE A 400 25.19 34.09 -28.26
CA ILE A 400 25.14 32.77 -28.92
C ILE A 400 26.41 32.53 -29.75
N SER A 401 26.89 33.56 -30.45
CA SER A 401 28.11 33.51 -31.26
C SER A 401 29.38 33.27 -30.42
N ASP A 402 29.48 33.90 -29.26
CA ASP A 402 30.62 33.73 -28.36
C ASP A 402 30.63 32.35 -27.72
N TYR A 403 29.45 31.84 -27.35
CA TYR A 403 29.29 30.47 -26.88
C TYR A 403 29.71 29.47 -27.95
N ARG A 404 29.24 29.62 -29.20
CA ARG A 404 29.60 28.72 -30.31
C ARG A 404 31.10 28.61 -30.50
N LYS A 405 31.83 29.73 -30.49
CA LYS A 405 33.31 29.74 -30.57
C LYS A 405 33.95 28.97 -29.42
N SER A 406 33.47 29.20 -28.21
CA SER A 406 33.96 28.53 -27.00
C SER A 406 33.68 27.02 -27.03
N PHE A 407 32.48 26.63 -27.48
CA PHE A 407 32.06 25.26 -27.67
C PHE A 407 32.93 24.53 -28.68
N LEU A 408 33.17 25.08 -29.87
CA LEU A 408 34.00 24.44 -30.88
C LEU A 408 35.44 24.20 -30.40
N LYS A 409 36.03 25.19 -29.70
CA LYS A 409 37.36 25.07 -29.08
C LYS A 409 37.39 23.97 -28.01
N LYS A 410 36.41 23.97 -27.10
CA LYS A 410 36.33 22.97 -26.01
C LYS A 410 36.00 21.59 -26.55
N ARG A 411 35.11 21.45 -27.54
CA ARG A 411 34.79 20.18 -28.21
C ARG A 411 36.05 19.52 -28.74
N GLN A 412 36.92 20.26 -29.41
CA GLN A 412 38.19 19.72 -29.92
C GLN A 412 39.11 19.22 -28.79
N ALA A 413 39.25 19.98 -27.69
CA ALA A 413 40.05 19.58 -26.53
C ALA A 413 39.45 18.38 -25.79
N THR A 414 38.13 18.35 -25.64
CA THR A 414 37.38 17.23 -25.05
C THR A 414 37.55 15.98 -25.90
N LEU A 415 37.41 16.07 -27.23
CA LEU A 415 37.60 14.95 -28.16
C LEU A 415 38.98 14.28 -28.03
N GLU A 416 40.05 15.05 -27.79
CA GLU A 416 41.39 14.48 -27.57
C GLU A 416 41.52 13.76 -26.22
N LYS A 417 40.96 14.32 -25.13
CA LYS A 417 40.89 13.61 -23.84
C LYS A 417 40.05 12.33 -23.95
N TYR A 418 38.97 12.34 -24.74
CA TYR A 418 38.09 11.18 -24.93
C TYR A 418 38.74 9.97 -25.59
N LYS A 419 39.68 10.19 -26.53
CA LYS A 419 40.42 9.08 -27.16
C LYS A 419 41.19 8.24 -26.13
N THR A 420 41.53 8.84 -24.98
CA THR A 420 42.28 8.19 -23.89
C THR A 420 41.40 7.38 -22.92
N LEU A 421 40.07 7.46 -23.01
CA LEU A 421 39.16 6.65 -22.20
C LEU A 421 39.11 5.19 -22.67
N PRO A 422 38.86 4.22 -21.75
CA PRO A 422 38.68 2.80 -22.08
C PRO A 422 37.58 2.59 -23.14
N GLU A 423 37.70 1.60 -24.01
CA GLU A 423 36.70 1.32 -25.07
C GLU A 423 35.28 1.12 -24.55
N SER A 424 35.11 0.54 -23.36
CA SER A 424 33.82 0.41 -22.68
C SER A 424 33.15 1.73 -22.28
N SER A 425 33.91 2.83 -22.32
CA SER A 425 33.47 4.20 -21.99
C SER A 425 33.59 5.13 -23.20
N ARG A 426 33.87 4.60 -24.40
CA ARG A 426 33.89 5.35 -25.65
C ARG A 426 32.48 5.39 -26.21
N PHE A 427 31.91 6.58 -26.21
CA PHE A 427 30.56 6.84 -26.67
C PHE A 427 30.51 7.23 -28.17
N ASP A 428 29.32 7.15 -28.77
CA ASP A 428 29.07 7.56 -30.16
C ASP A 428 29.26 9.09 -30.35
N ASP A 429 29.34 9.57 -31.59
CA ASP A 429 29.48 11.01 -31.88
C ASP A 429 28.33 11.86 -31.30
N TYR A 430 27.18 11.22 -31.10
CA TYR A 430 26.00 11.71 -30.38
C TYR A 430 26.34 12.18 -28.95
N ASP A 431 27.00 11.34 -28.15
CA ASP A 431 27.28 11.63 -26.74
C ASP A 431 28.36 12.71 -26.60
N LYS A 432 29.41 12.69 -27.42
CA LYS A 432 30.54 13.64 -27.33
C LYS A 432 30.08 15.12 -27.35
N THR A 433 29.04 15.42 -28.11
CA THR A 433 28.44 16.76 -28.21
C THR A 433 27.79 17.16 -26.88
N VAL A 434 26.92 16.31 -26.33
CA VAL A 434 26.17 16.60 -25.10
C VAL A 434 27.12 16.69 -23.90
N TYR A 435 28.09 15.79 -23.83
CA TYR A 435 29.13 15.79 -22.79
C TYR A 435 29.96 17.08 -22.77
N THR A 436 30.28 17.64 -23.94
CA THR A 436 30.96 18.93 -24.02
C THR A 436 30.10 20.04 -23.41
N THR A 437 28.79 20.04 -23.67
CA THR A 437 27.87 21.03 -23.09
C THR A 437 27.73 20.89 -21.57
N TRP A 438 27.70 19.66 -21.02
CA TRP A 438 27.69 19.42 -19.58
C TRP A 438 28.98 19.86 -18.91
N ASN A 439 30.14 19.50 -19.47
CA ASN A 439 31.42 19.90 -18.93
C ASN A 439 31.56 21.43 -18.90
N MET A 440 31.08 22.11 -19.94
CA MET A 440 31.01 23.58 -19.93
C MET A 440 30.14 24.11 -18.78
N CYS A 441 28.91 23.60 -18.61
CA CYS A 441 28.02 24.02 -17.52
C CYS A 441 28.64 23.77 -16.13
N TYR A 442 29.30 22.64 -15.97
CA TYR A 442 29.95 22.24 -14.74
C TYR A 442 31.18 23.10 -14.41
N GLU A 443 32.05 23.39 -15.39
CA GLU A 443 33.18 24.31 -15.20
C GLU A 443 32.69 25.72 -14.81
N LEU A 444 31.60 26.18 -15.43
CA LEU A 444 31.01 27.49 -15.13
C LEU A 444 30.45 27.59 -13.71
N LEU A 445 29.91 26.49 -13.15
CA LEU A 445 29.53 26.44 -11.72
C LEU A 445 30.75 26.75 -10.84
N GLY A 446 31.88 26.09 -11.10
CA GLY A 446 33.13 26.31 -10.37
C GLY A 446 33.68 27.73 -10.52
N GLU A 447 33.71 28.27 -11.74
CA GLU A 447 34.13 29.65 -12.04
C GLU A 447 33.30 30.70 -11.29
N ARG A 448 32.06 30.37 -10.95
CA ARG A 448 31.13 31.24 -10.19
C ARG A 448 31.18 31.02 -8.69
N GLY A 449 32.12 30.23 -8.18
CA GLY A 449 32.23 29.90 -6.76
C GLY A 449 31.16 28.92 -6.26
N LYS A 450 30.43 28.23 -7.16
CA LYS A 450 29.35 27.29 -6.81
C LYS A 450 29.90 25.87 -6.60
N GLN A 451 30.94 25.76 -5.78
CA GLN A 451 31.64 24.50 -5.51
C GLN A 451 30.73 23.47 -4.85
N GLN A 452 29.83 23.91 -3.95
CA GLN A 452 28.87 23.04 -3.28
C GLN A 452 27.89 22.35 -4.26
N ALA A 453 27.51 23.03 -5.35
CA ALA A 453 26.67 22.44 -6.40
C ALA A 453 27.43 21.39 -7.21
N GLN A 454 28.71 21.65 -7.53
CA GLN A 454 29.57 20.66 -8.18
C GLN A 454 29.72 19.40 -7.32
N GLU A 455 29.96 19.60 -6.01
CA GLU A 455 30.08 18.52 -5.03
C GLU A 455 28.77 17.72 -4.88
N LEU A 456 27.62 18.41 -4.85
CA LEU A 456 26.31 17.76 -4.75
C LEU A 456 26.04 16.85 -5.94
N LEU A 457 26.42 17.30 -7.15
CA LEU A 457 26.23 16.52 -8.37
C LEU A 457 26.92 15.16 -8.27
N TRP A 458 28.09 15.08 -7.60
CA TRP A 458 28.79 13.81 -7.37
C TRP A 458 28.03 12.90 -6.43
N LEU A 459 27.46 13.45 -5.35
CA LEU A 459 26.69 12.68 -4.36
C LEU A 459 25.42 12.10 -4.99
N ILE A 460 24.68 12.89 -5.77
CA ILE A 460 23.44 12.41 -6.39
C ILE A 460 23.68 11.52 -7.61
N ALA A 461 24.88 11.53 -8.19
CA ALA A 461 25.19 10.70 -9.35
C ALA A 461 25.18 9.18 -9.02
N PHE A 462 25.36 8.78 -7.77
CA PHE A 462 25.28 7.37 -7.35
C PHE A 462 23.90 6.99 -6.79
N LEU A 463 23.01 7.95 -6.61
CA LEU A 463 21.60 7.69 -6.27
C LEU A 463 20.84 7.15 -7.48
N HIS A 464 19.68 6.54 -7.27
CA HIS A 464 18.74 6.32 -8.37
C HIS A 464 18.44 7.66 -9.09
N HIS A 465 18.29 7.63 -10.42
CA HIS A 465 18.18 8.81 -11.28
C HIS A 465 16.92 9.66 -11.02
N ASP A 466 16.01 9.17 -10.20
CA ASP A 466 14.72 9.75 -9.89
C ASP A 466 14.39 9.48 -8.41
N GLY A 467 13.48 10.25 -7.83
CA GLY A 467 13.10 10.16 -6.43
C GLY A 467 14.06 10.87 -5.47
N ILE A 468 14.96 11.73 -5.97
CA ILE A 468 15.94 12.44 -5.14
C ILE A 468 15.21 13.54 -4.36
N THR A 469 14.83 13.25 -3.12
CA THR A 469 14.04 14.16 -2.28
C THR A 469 14.92 15.00 -1.34
N LYS A 470 14.42 16.19 -0.99
CA LYS A 470 15.01 17.06 0.05
C LYS A 470 15.15 16.32 1.39
N ALA A 471 14.20 15.43 1.71
CA ALA A 471 14.18 14.66 2.94
C ALA A 471 15.44 13.80 3.15
N ILE A 472 16.07 13.30 2.08
CA ILE A 472 17.33 12.54 2.17
C ILE A 472 18.41 13.36 2.87
N PHE A 473 18.58 14.61 2.42
CA PHE A 473 19.64 15.49 2.92
C PHE A 473 19.29 16.10 4.27
N GLN A 474 18.02 16.50 4.47
CA GLN A 474 17.56 17.05 5.74
C GLN A 474 17.72 16.04 6.88
N ARG A 475 17.24 14.80 6.68
CA ARG A 475 17.37 13.75 7.68
C ARG A 475 18.81 13.37 7.91
N ALA A 476 19.64 13.33 6.85
CA ALA A 476 21.06 13.11 7.02
C ALA A 476 21.73 14.20 7.86
N ALA A 477 21.44 15.47 7.62
CA ALA A 477 22.01 16.58 8.37
C ALA A 477 21.57 16.61 9.84
N LYS A 478 20.33 16.23 10.13
CA LYS A 478 19.85 16.05 11.50
C LYS A 478 20.56 14.88 12.20
N ASN A 479 20.66 13.74 11.51
CA ASN A 479 21.18 12.52 12.10
C ASN A 479 22.70 12.51 12.23
N ILE A 480 23.44 13.24 11.37
CA ILE A 480 24.91 13.20 11.37
C ILE A 480 25.53 13.74 12.66
N GLN A 481 24.85 14.66 13.35
CA GLN A 481 25.29 15.21 14.63
C GLN A 481 25.30 14.15 15.76
N PHE A 482 24.41 13.17 15.66
CA PHE A 482 24.25 12.09 16.64
C PHE A 482 24.74 10.74 16.10
N HIS A 483 25.38 10.73 14.94
CA HIS A 483 25.79 9.50 14.28
C HIS A 483 27.01 8.91 14.98
N VAL A 484 26.80 7.81 15.68
CA VAL A 484 27.87 7.01 16.29
C VAL A 484 27.93 5.66 15.60
N PRO A 485 29.03 5.32 14.90
CA PRO A 485 29.18 4.02 14.25
C PRO A 485 29.23 2.92 15.30
N VAL A 486 28.42 1.88 15.12
CA VAL A 486 28.32 0.77 16.10
C VAL A 486 29.43 -0.27 15.89
N SER A 487 29.91 -0.41 14.64
CA SER A 487 31.06 -1.24 14.28
C SER A 487 32.24 -0.35 13.88
N PRO A 488 33.51 -0.78 14.12
CA PRO A 488 34.69 -0.02 13.74
C PRO A 488 34.68 0.37 12.27
N GLU A 489 34.94 1.65 12.00
CA GLU A 489 35.00 2.18 10.65
C GLU A 489 36.38 2.01 10.02
N THR A 490 36.41 1.77 8.71
CA THR A 490 37.62 1.86 7.89
C THR A 490 38.03 3.33 7.69
N GLU A 491 39.28 3.59 7.29
CA GLU A 491 39.74 4.96 7.01
C GLU A 491 38.94 5.64 5.89
N LEU A 492 38.48 4.87 4.89
CA LEU A 492 37.61 5.37 3.82
C LEU A 492 36.26 5.85 4.37
N GLN A 493 35.67 5.08 5.29
CA GLN A 493 34.40 5.41 5.94
C GLN A 493 34.51 6.67 6.79
N LYS A 494 35.56 6.77 7.61
CA LYS A 494 35.83 7.97 8.41
C LYS A 494 35.99 9.22 7.53
N TYR A 495 36.71 9.10 6.41
CA TYR A 495 36.86 10.21 5.46
C TYR A 495 35.54 10.62 4.81
N ALA A 496 34.70 9.66 4.44
CA ALA A 496 33.38 9.92 3.87
C ALA A 496 32.46 10.62 4.90
N SER A 497 32.39 10.10 6.13
CA SER A 497 31.58 10.66 7.23
C SER A 497 32.06 12.07 7.60
N ALA A 498 33.37 12.30 7.73
CA ALA A 498 33.92 13.63 8.02
C ALA A 498 33.63 14.65 6.90
N TYR A 499 33.71 14.21 5.64
CA TYR A 499 33.34 15.04 4.51
C TYR A 499 31.85 15.41 4.53
N LEU A 500 30.96 14.42 4.74
CA LEU A 500 29.52 14.67 4.82
C LEU A 500 29.17 15.57 6.00
N TYR A 501 29.83 15.39 7.15
CA TYR A 501 29.65 16.28 8.31
C TYR A 501 29.94 17.72 7.90
N LYS A 502 31.12 17.97 7.31
CA LYS A 502 31.49 19.31 6.84
C LYS A 502 30.51 19.84 5.78
N TYR A 503 30.14 19.01 4.80
CA TYR A 503 29.26 19.43 3.71
C TYR A 503 27.85 19.79 4.18
N LEU A 504 27.24 18.93 5.02
CA LEU A 504 25.88 19.12 5.53
C LEU A 504 25.82 20.23 6.59
N THR A 505 26.83 20.36 7.45
CA THR A 505 26.88 21.42 8.48
C THR A 505 27.22 22.80 7.92
N GLN A 506 27.93 22.89 6.78
CA GLN A 506 28.09 24.15 6.07
C GLN A 506 26.76 24.69 5.49
N ALA A 507 25.73 23.85 5.40
CA ALA A 507 24.37 24.23 5.01
C ALA A 507 23.44 24.47 6.22
N VAL A 508 23.98 24.46 7.44
CA VAL A 508 23.30 24.65 8.73
C VAL A 508 23.73 26.00 9.34
N GLY A 509 22.83 26.70 10.03
CA GLY A 509 23.10 28.02 10.63
C GLY A 509 24.06 27.93 11.82
N PRO A 510 24.51 29.07 12.40
CA PRO A 510 25.34 29.05 13.61
C PRO A 510 24.63 28.33 14.76
N GLU A 511 25.41 27.62 15.60
CA GLU A 511 24.97 26.69 16.64
C GLU A 511 24.10 27.30 17.78
N ASP A 512 23.97 28.64 17.85
CA ASP A 512 23.45 29.37 19.02
C ASP A 512 21.97 29.79 18.96
N SER A 513 21.17 29.34 17.98
CA SER A 513 19.72 29.62 18.00
C SER A 513 18.93 28.49 18.68
N GLU A 514 18.13 28.83 19.69
CA GLU A 514 17.27 27.91 20.46
C GLU A 514 16.14 27.23 19.64
N ASP A 515 16.07 27.46 18.33
CA ASP A 515 15.11 26.82 17.43
C ASP A 515 15.69 25.50 16.87
N GLU A 516 15.03 24.37 17.14
CA GLU A 516 15.40 23.00 16.71
C GLU A 516 15.44 22.77 15.18
N GLU A 517 15.26 23.81 14.34
CA GLU A 517 15.29 23.76 12.87
C GLU A 517 16.57 24.39 12.30
N ASN A 518 17.72 23.82 12.62
CA ASN A 518 19.02 24.38 12.19
C ASN A 518 19.36 24.12 10.70
N TRP A 519 18.46 23.51 9.91
CA TRP A 519 18.62 23.36 8.46
C TRP A 519 18.30 24.69 7.75
N VAL A 520 19.30 25.35 7.15
CA VAL A 520 19.06 26.58 6.37
C VAL A 520 18.40 26.18 5.05
N GLU A 521 17.07 26.09 5.08
CA GLU A 521 16.24 25.63 3.95
C GLU A 521 16.57 26.36 2.65
N ASN A 522 16.86 27.66 2.74
CA ASN A 522 17.21 28.49 1.59
C ASN A 522 18.52 28.05 0.92
N SER A 523 19.52 27.58 1.68
CA SER A 523 20.84 27.20 1.13
C SER A 523 20.77 25.94 0.26
N PHE A 524 20.07 24.89 0.70
CA PHE A 524 19.94 23.67 -0.11
C PHE A 524 19.10 23.88 -1.37
N VAL A 525 18.00 24.63 -1.26
CA VAL A 525 17.15 24.98 -2.41
C VAL A 525 17.94 25.84 -3.41
N GLU A 526 18.83 26.73 -2.95
CA GLU A 526 19.75 27.46 -3.81
C GLU A 526 20.74 26.54 -4.53
N ILE A 527 21.36 25.59 -3.84
CA ILE A 527 22.32 24.63 -4.45
C ILE A 527 21.64 23.75 -5.50
N MET A 528 20.48 23.17 -5.18
CA MET A 528 19.70 22.38 -6.15
C MET A 528 19.17 23.26 -7.29
N GLY A 529 18.76 24.49 -6.96
CA GLY A 529 18.35 25.51 -7.91
C GLY A 529 19.47 25.87 -8.89
N ASP A 530 20.72 25.86 -8.45
CA ASP A 530 21.89 26.08 -9.28
C ASP A 530 22.11 24.95 -10.27
N LEU A 531 22.01 23.69 -9.85
CA LEU A 531 22.07 22.54 -10.77
C LEU A 531 20.90 22.55 -11.76
N ALA A 532 19.69 22.84 -11.29
CA ALA A 532 18.49 22.91 -12.11
C ALA A 532 18.54 24.09 -13.11
N ALA A 533 19.15 25.21 -12.73
CA ALA A 533 19.35 26.38 -13.57
C ALA A 533 20.17 26.05 -14.83
N TYR A 534 21.16 25.14 -14.73
CA TYR A 534 21.95 24.64 -15.86
C TYR A 534 21.35 23.37 -16.50
N SER A 535 20.13 23.00 -16.09
CA SER A 535 19.39 21.80 -16.54
C SER A 535 20.15 20.49 -16.31
N LEU A 536 21.12 20.45 -15.40
CA LEU A 536 21.85 19.23 -15.03
C LEU A 536 20.95 18.27 -14.23
N ILE A 537 19.95 18.82 -13.55
CA ILE A 537 18.85 18.11 -12.90
C ILE A 537 17.53 18.79 -13.26
N GLU A 538 16.43 18.05 -13.08
CA GLU A 538 15.06 18.55 -13.22
C GLU A 538 14.34 18.45 -11.89
N TYR A 539 13.48 19.43 -11.58
CA TYR A 539 12.60 19.38 -10.41
C TYR A 539 11.19 19.03 -10.87
N ASP A 540 10.64 17.95 -10.33
CA ASP A 540 9.27 17.54 -10.54
C ASP A 540 8.38 18.09 -9.43
N GLU A 541 7.69 19.18 -9.72
CA GLU A 541 6.75 19.83 -8.79
C GLU A 541 5.62 18.90 -8.34
N LYS A 542 5.18 17.94 -9.17
CA LYS A 542 4.06 17.05 -8.83
C LYS A 542 4.45 16.00 -7.78
N ASN A 543 5.69 15.54 -7.83
CA ASN A 543 6.20 14.49 -6.95
C ASN A 543 7.16 15.06 -5.88
N THR A 544 7.40 16.37 -5.89
CA THR A 544 8.30 17.08 -4.95
C THR A 544 9.70 16.46 -4.85
N ALA A 545 10.20 15.96 -6.00
CA ALA A 545 11.45 15.24 -6.09
C ALA A 545 12.28 15.77 -7.27
N TYR A 546 13.59 15.57 -7.20
CA TYR A 546 14.50 15.86 -8.28
C TYR A 546 14.82 14.58 -9.07
N ALA A 547 15.07 14.78 -10.35
CA ALA A 547 15.57 13.75 -11.27
C ALA A 547 16.86 14.24 -11.95
N ILE A 548 17.79 13.31 -12.16
CA ILE A 548 18.99 13.52 -12.96
C ILE A 548 18.85 12.67 -14.22
N HIS A 549 19.10 13.26 -15.39
CA HIS A 549 19.04 12.49 -16.63
C HIS A 549 20.11 11.39 -16.61
N VAL A 550 19.75 10.15 -16.97
CA VAL A 550 20.65 8.97 -16.88
C VAL A 550 22.01 9.22 -17.55
N LEU A 551 22.04 9.85 -18.73
CA LEU A 551 23.32 10.19 -19.38
C LEU A 551 24.14 11.26 -18.62
N VAL A 552 23.51 12.23 -17.95
CA VAL A 552 24.20 13.21 -17.10
C VAL A 552 24.78 12.49 -15.87
N GLN A 553 24.01 11.56 -15.31
CA GLN A 553 24.44 10.71 -14.20
C GLN A 553 25.66 9.87 -14.59
N ASP A 554 25.62 9.16 -15.72
CA ASP A 554 26.73 8.35 -16.22
C ASP A 554 27.97 9.20 -16.51
N TRP A 555 27.77 10.38 -17.12
CA TRP A 555 28.84 11.35 -17.32
C TRP A 555 29.49 11.79 -16.01
N ALA A 556 28.67 12.16 -15.02
CA ALA A 556 29.15 12.65 -13.74
C ALA A 556 30.01 11.60 -13.02
N ARG A 557 29.64 10.32 -13.13
CA ARG A 557 30.39 9.18 -12.56
C ARG A 557 31.69 8.86 -13.29
N THR A 558 31.76 9.08 -14.60
CA THR A 558 32.84 8.55 -15.45
C THR A 558 33.90 9.58 -15.84
N VAL A 559 33.51 10.84 -16.01
CA VAL A 559 34.37 11.87 -16.62
C VAL A 559 34.78 12.95 -15.63
N ILE A 560 33.95 13.26 -14.63
CA ILE A 560 34.30 14.28 -13.65
C ILE A 560 35.45 13.76 -12.76
N PRO A 561 36.52 14.53 -12.52
CA PRO A 561 37.66 14.04 -11.73
C PRO A 561 37.27 13.83 -10.26
N HIS A 562 37.08 12.58 -9.86
CA HIS A 562 36.91 12.18 -8.46
C HIS A 562 37.36 10.73 -8.30
N GLU A 563 37.77 10.31 -7.11
CA GLU A 563 37.97 8.89 -6.83
C GLU A 563 36.59 8.22 -6.70
N PRO A 564 36.22 7.28 -7.60
CA PRO A 564 34.86 6.74 -7.64
C PRO A 564 34.47 6.03 -6.34
N ASN A 565 35.43 5.36 -5.70
CA ASN A 565 35.21 4.65 -4.44
C ASN A 565 34.83 5.60 -3.29
N ILE A 566 35.45 6.78 -3.23
CA ILE A 566 35.15 7.79 -2.20
C ILE A 566 33.75 8.37 -2.40
N SER A 567 33.36 8.64 -3.64
CA SER A 567 32.06 9.28 -3.93
C SER A 567 30.90 8.31 -3.77
N LEU A 568 31.09 7.05 -4.14
CA LEU A 568 30.14 5.98 -3.81
C LEU A 568 30.01 5.81 -2.30
N GLU A 569 31.12 5.76 -1.54
CA GLU A 569 31.05 5.61 -0.08
C GLU A 569 30.35 6.81 0.57
N ARG A 570 30.60 8.05 0.12
CA ARG A 570 29.89 9.25 0.59
C ARG A 570 28.40 9.17 0.30
N THR A 571 28.00 8.69 -0.87
CA THR A 571 26.57 8.54 -1.20
C THR A 571 25.92 7.45 -0.36
N THR A 572 26.65 6.35 -0.12
CA THR A 572 26.23 5.24 0.73
C THR A 572 26.04 5.71 2.18
N ALA A 573 27.00 6.46 2.71
CA ALA A 573 26.94 7.08 4.03
C ALA A 573 25.80 8.09 4.13
N LEU A 574 25.59 8.94 3.12
CA LEU A 574 24.48 9.88 3.08
C LEU A 574 23.13 9.16 3.24
N LEU A 575 22.89 8.10 2.47
CA LEU A 575 21.67 7.29 2.59
C LEU A 575 21.56 6.63 3.96
N ALA A 576 22.63 5.97 4.43
CA ALA A 576 22.61 5.27 5.72
C ALA A 576 22.34 6.21 6.90
N ILE A 577 22.97 7.40 6.92
CA ILE A 577 22.78 8.42 7.94
C ILE A 577 21.35 8.99 7.84
N SER A 578 20.81 9.21 6.64
CA SER A 578 19.43 9.69 6.46
C SER A 578 18.36 8.72 7.01
N ILE A 579 18.62 7.42 6.92
CA ILE A 579 17.75 6.36 7.45
C ILE A 579 17.87 6.30 8.98
N GLY A 580 19.09 6.38 9.49
CA GLY A 580 19.39 6.19 10.91
C GLY A 580 19.50 4.70 11.30
N ILE A 581 20.24 4.42 12.36
CA ILE A 581 20.49 3.04 12.82
C ILE A 581 19.32 2.51 13.67
N LYS A 582 18.61 3.40 14.37
CA LYS A 582 17.44 3.04 15.18
C LYS A 582 16.18 3.10 14.31
N GLU A 583 15.36 2.06 14.40
CA GLU A 583 14.02 2.08 13.83
C GLU A 583 13.18 3.10 14.60
N ASP A 584 12.94 4.23 13.97
CA ASP A 584 11.97 5.22 14.44
C ASP A 584 10.55 4.69 14.11
N PRO A 585 9.67 4.50 15.11
CA PRO A 585 8.31 4.02 14.92
C PRO A 585 7.39 5.06 14.28
N ASP A 586 7.86 6.29 14.09
CA ASP A 586 7.14 7.34 13.39
C ASP A 586 6.71 6.91 11.97
N PRO A 587 5.42 7.06 11.58
CA PRO A 587 4.93 6.72 10.25
C PRO A 587 5.68 7.44 9.11
N ASP A 588 6.08 8.69 9.31
CA ASP A 588 6.82 9.43 8.27
C ASP A 588 8.22 8.83 8.05
N SER A 589 8.85 8.35 9.12
CA SER A 589 10.10 7.58 9.06
C SER A 589 9.95 6.25 8.30
N HIS A 590 8.81 5.56 8.40
CA HIS A 590 8.54 4.36 7.59
C HIS A 590 8.33 4.70 6.11
N HIS A 591 7.48 5.68 5.80
CA HIS A 591 7.25 6.13 4.42
C HIS A 591 8.54 6.58 3.74
N PHE A 592 9.39 7.31 4.47
CA PHE A 592 10.71 7.70 4.00
C PHE A 592 11.57 6.48 3.63
N ARG A 593 11.65 5.45 4.50
CA ARG A 593 12.38 4.20 4.22
C ARG A 593 11.85 3.50 2.97
N VAL A 594 10.53 3.40 2.81
CA VAL A 594 9.91 2.78 1.63
C VAL A 594 10.26 3.54 0.34
N GLY A 595 10.33 4.87 0.40
CA GLY A 595 10.75 5.73 -0.72
C GLY A 595 12.21 5.54 -1.14
N LEU A 596 13.08 5.07 -0.23
CA LEU A 596 14.51 4.90 -0.50
C LEU A 596 14.88 3.60 -1.23
N GLY A 597 13.95 2.67 -1.43
CA GLY A 597 14.21 1.35 -2.00
C GLY A 597 15.04 1.37 -3.28
N SER A 598 14.67 2.21 -4.25
CA SER A 598 15.38 2.31 -5.53
C SER A 598 16.80 2.87 -5.37
N HIS A 599 17.00 3.83 -4.46
CA HIS A 599 18.32 4.39 -4.17
C HIS A 599 19.24 3.36 -3.51
N VAL A 600 18.71 2.58 -2.56
CA VAL A 600 19.46 1.50 -1.89
C VAL A 600 19.85 0.41 -2.88
N LYS A 601 18.91 -0.06 -3.72
CA LYS A 601 19.21 -1.06 -4.76
C LYS A 601 20.29 -0.56 -5.74
N ARG A 602 20.21 0.71 -6.15
CA ARG A 602 21.18 1.35 -7.05
C ARG A 602 22.60 1.36 -6.46
N VAL A 603 22.75 1.85 -5.24
CA VAL A 603 24.06 1.95 -4.56
C VAL A 603 24.66 0.56 -4.31
N LEU A 604 23.83 -0.42 -3.93
CA LEU A 604 24.30 -1.80 -3.78
C LEU A 604 24.78 -2.38 -5.12
N SER A 605 24.06 -2.18 -6.22
CA SER A 605 24.50 -2.63 -7.56
C SER A 605 25.85 -2.02 -7.95
N ASP A 606 26.01 -0.71 -7.76
CA ASP A 606 27.26 0.00 -8.04
C ASP A 606 28.43 -0.50 -7.19
N SER A 607 28.17 -0.81 -5.93
CA SER A 607 29.18 -1.39 -5.05
C SER A 607 29.67 -2.73 -5.58
N TYR A 608 28.79 -3.59 -6.10
CA TYR A 608 29.20 -4.86 -6.69
C TYR A 608 29.98 -4.68 -8.01
N GLU A 609 29.49 -3.86 -8.94
CA GLU A 609 30.11 -3.68 -10.26
C GLU A 609 31.53 -3.08 -10.20
N LEU A 610 31.74 -2.08 -9.35
CA LEU A 610 33.05 -1.44 -9.18
C LEU A 610 34.09 -2.39 -8.55
N LEU A 611 33.63 -3.36 -7.77
CA LEU A 611 34.47 -4.33 -7.05
C LEU A 611 34.73 -5.61 -7.83
N GLU A 612 33.79 -6.07 -8.66
CA GLU A 612 34.02 -7.18 -9.60
C GLU A 612 35.15 -6.85 -10.58
N LYS A 613 35.23 -5.59 -11.05
CA LYS A 613 36.33 -5.11 -11.89
C LYS A 613 37.69 -5.08 -11.18
N ARG A 614 37.76 -5.13 -9.83
CA ARG A 614 39.01 -5.03 -9.06
C ARG A 614 39.33 -6.22 -8.13
N ARG A 615 38.56 -7.31 -8.17
CA ARG A 615 38.78 -8.59 -7.45
C ARG A 615 39.08 -8.46 -5.94
N ARG A 616 38.10 -8.94 -5.17
CA ARG A 616 38.12 -9.43 -3.77
C ARG A 616 38.02 -8.33 -2.70
N ASP A 617 37.10 -8.57 -1.78
CA ASP A 617 36.91 -7.86 -0.51
C ASP A 617 35.97 -6.64 -0.55
N TRP A 618 34.75 -6.80 -1.09
CA TRP A 618 33.64 -6.03 -0.51
C TRP A 618 33.46 -6.50 0.94
N GLU A 619 34.13 -5.83 1.87
CA GLU A 619 33.75 -5.90 3.27
C GLU A 619 32.49 -5.06 3.41
N VAL A 620 31.34 -5.73 3.55
CA VAL A 620 30.06 -5.08 3.84
C VAL A 620 30.29 -4.11 4.99
N ASN A 621 30.15 -2.80 4.77
CA ASN A 621 30.11 -1.84 5.85
C ASN A 621 28.88 -2.17 6.69
N PRO A 622 29.04 -2.78 7.88
CA PRO A 622 27.90 -3.28 8.64
C PRO A 622 27.07 -2.13 9.21
N ASN A 623 27.64 -0.91 9.31
CA ASN A 623 26.90 0.27 9.76
C ASN A 623 25.91 0.73 8.67
N HIS A 624 26.33 0.79 7.39
CA HIS A 624 25.45 1.15 6.29
C HIS A 624 24.44 0.04 5.96
N ALA A 625 24.91 -1.21 5.93
CA ALA A 625 24.12 -2.34 5.53
C ALA A 625 22.92 -2.60 6.45
N VAL A 626 23.03 -2.32 7.76
CA VAL A 626 21.87 -2.43 8.67
C VAL A 626 20.76 -1.45 8.28
N CYS A 627 21.11 -0.20 7.95
CA CYS A 627 20.13 0.78 7.50
C CYS A 627 19.43 0.32 6.22
N PHE A 628 20.17 -0.24 5.27
CA PHE A 628 19.61 -0.77 4.02
C PHE A 628 18.76 -2.02 4.23
N ALA A 629 19.12 -2.88 5.17
CA ALA A 629 18.30 -4.04 5.56
C ALA A 629 16.96 -3.56 6.15
N ASN A 630 16.94 -2.48 6.94
CA ASN A 630 15.71 -1.89 7.46
C ASN A 630 14.83 -1.28 6.34
N VAL A 631 15.42 -0.77 5.25
CA VAL A 631 14.67 -0.35 4.06
C VAL A 631 13.98 -1.56 3.41
N PHE A 632 14.70 -2.65 3.19
CA PHE A 632 14.10 -3.87 2.63
C PHE A 632 13.02 -4.47 3.54
N ARG A 633 13.24 -4.47 4.86
CA ARG A 633 12.23 -4.83 5.87
C ARG A 633 10.97 -3.99 5.74
N SER A 634 11.12 -2.66 5.65
CA SER A 634 9.99 -1.72 5.50
C SER A 634 9.21 -1.95 4.20
N MET A 635 9.91 -2.37 3.14
CA MET A 635 9.32 -2.75 1.85
C MET A 635 8.80 -4.21 1.82
N LYS A 636 8.99 -4.98 2.89
CA LYS A 636 8.68 -6.43 2.97
C LYS A 636 9.43 -7.27 1.92
N LEU A 637 10.59 -6.81 1.49
CA LEU A 637 11.49 -7.50 0.58
C LEU A 637 12.40 -8.45 1.38
N TRP A 638 11.80 -9.53 1.89
CA TRP A 638 12.44 -10.41 2.89
C TRP A 638 13.72 -11.08 2.37
N ARG A 639 13.78 -11.44 1.09
CA ARG A 639 14.97 -12.09 0.49
C ARG A 639 16.14 -11.13 0.36
N GLU A 640 15.89 -9.90 -0.08
CA GLU A 640 16.93 -8.86 -0.14
C GLU A 640 17.43 -8.49 1.27
N GLU A 641 16.53 -8.41 2.25
CA GLU A 641 16.91 -8.24 3.65
C GLU A 641 17.76 -9.41 4.14
N GLU A 642 17.34 -10.66 3.94
CA GLU A 642 18.06 -11.88 4.34
C GLU A 642 19.50 -11.86 3.82
N ASN A 643 19.66 -11.65 2.51
CA ASN A 643 20.96 -11.62 1.84
C ASN A 643 21.92 -10.60 2.46
N LEU A 644 21.39 -9.46 2.94
CA LEU A 644 22.18 -8.42 3.57
C LEU A 644 22.45 -8.73 5.05
N ARG A 645 21.44 -9.24 5.78
CA ARG A 645 21.54 -9.63 7.20
C ARG A 645 22.56 -10.74 7.42
N ILE A 646 22.63 -11.74 6.56
CA ILE A 646 23.67 -12.80 6.61
C ILE A 646 25.06 -12.16 6.57
N LYS A 647 25.30 -11.27 5.60
CA LYS A 647 26.61 -10.61 5.45
C LYS A 647 26.94 -9.69 6.63
N ILE A 648 25.94 -9.00 7.20
CA ILE A 648 26.12 -8.16 8.40
C ILE A 648 26.56 -9.02 9.59
N VAL A 649 25.90 -10.15 9.84
CA VAL A 649 26.24 -11.06 10.94
C VAL A 649 27.66 -11.60 10.78
N GLU A 650 28.04 -12.03 9.57
CA GLU A 650 29.39 -12.52 9.28
C GLU A 650 30.46 -11.44 9.48
N ALA A 651 30.21 -10.22 8.97
CA ALA A 651 31.12 -9.10 9.13
C ALA A 651 31.29 -8.71 10.61
N ARG A 652 30.20 -8.57 11.36
CA ARG A 652 30.24 -8.23 12.80
C ARG A 652 30.86 -9.34 13.64
N LYS A 653 30.64 -10.61 13.29
CA LYS A 653 31.32 -11.74 13.94
C LYS A 653 32.84 -11.66 13.76
N LYS A 654 33.33 -11.27 12.58
CA LYS A 654 34.76 -11.08 12.31
C LYS A 654 35.34 -9.86 13.03
N LEU A 655 34.60 -8.75 13.07
CA LEU A 655 35.07 -7.46 13.61
C LEU A 655 34.97 -7.34 15.14
N LEU A 656 33.85 -7.78 15.70
CA LEU A 656 33.48 -7.58 17.11
C LEU A 656 33.51 -8.87 17.93
N GLY A 657 33.48 -10.03 17.25
CA GLY A 657 33.31 -11.33 17.88
C GLY A 657 31.85 -11.76 18.02
N LEU A 658 31.63 -13.05 18.26
CA LEU A 658 30.29 -13.65 18.36
C LEU A 658 29.51 -13.18 19.60
N ALA A 659 30.19 -12.99 20.72
CA ALA A 659 29.56 -12.61 21.99
C ALA A 659 29.25 -11.12 22.12
N HIS A 660 29.61 -10.30 21.12
CA HIS A 660 29.36 -8.87 21.17
C HIS A 660 27.84 -8.59 21.02
N PRO A 661 27.23 -7.73 21.87
CA PRO A 661 25.78 -7.46 21.83
C PRO A 661 25.26 -7.08 20.44
N THR A 662 25.99 -6.21 19.72
CA THR A 662 25.66 -5.83 18.34
C THR A 662 25.63 -7.00 17.35
N THR A 663 26.53 -7.98 17.49
CA THR A 663 26.54 -9.18 16.63
C THR A 663 25.31 -10.05 16.92
N LEU A 664 24.97 -10.20 18.20
CA LEU A 664 23.78 -10.94 18.63
C LEU A 664 22.49 -10.26 18.18
N GLN A 665 22.40 -8.92 18.24
CA GLN A 665 21.26 -8.17 17.72
C GLN A 665 21.09 -8.39 16.20
N SER A 666 22.18 -8.43 15.44
CA SER A 666 22.09 -8.75 13.99
C SER A 666 21.65 -10.18 13.71
N ALA A 667 22.01 -11.13 14.57
CA ALA A 667 21.52 -12.50 14.48
C ALA A 667 20.03 -12.58 14.82
N ASP A 668 19.57 -11.85 15.84
CA ASP A 668 18.14 -11.72 16.16
C ASP A 668 17.34 -11.12 14.99
N ASP A 669 17.88 -10.08 14.35
CA ASP A 669 17.27 -9.47 13.16
C ASP A 669 17.16 -10.45 11.97
N LEU A 670 18.18 -11.28 11.75
CA LEU A 670 18.16 -12.33 10.74
C LEU A 670 17.14 -13.42 11.09
N ALA A 671 17.05 -13.82 12.36
CA ALA A 671 16.05 -14.78 12.81
C ALA A 671 14.62 -14.25 12.64
N GLN A 672 14.40 -12.96 12.96
CA GLN A 672 13.11 -12.31 12.75
C GLN A 672 12.75 -12.26 11.26
N ASN A 673 13.72 -12.03 10.37
CA ASN A 673 13.49 -12.13 8.93
C ASN A 673 13.03 -13.55 8.53
N TYR A 674 13.64 -14.61 9.06
CA TYR A 674 13.17 -15.98 8.82
C TYR A 674 11.75 -16.22 9.35
N VAL A 675 11.38 -15.67 10.51
CA VAL A 675 9.99 -15.69 11.01
C VAL A 675 9.04 -15.02 10.02
N ASN A 676 9.40 -13.84 9.49
CA ASN A 676 8.59 -13.12 8.51
C ASN A 676 8.42 -13.89 7.18
N GLN A 677 9.38 -14.76 6.84
CA GLN A 677 9.30 -15.67 5.69
C GLN A 677 8.57 -16.99 5.99
N GLY A 678 8.19 -17.24 7.26
CA GLY A 678 7.60 -18.51 7.70
C GLY A 678 8.60 -19.66 7.85
N TRP A 679 9.91 -19.38 7.84
CA TRP A 679 10.97 -20.39 7.99
C TRP A 679 11.32 -20.60 9.46
N TYR A 680 10.36 -21.12 10.23
CA TYR A 680 10.44 -21.27 11.68
C TYR A 680 11.63 -22.11 12.15
N ASP A 681 11.98 -23.20 11.46
CA ASP A 681 13.10 -24.07 11.84
C ASP A 681 14.46 -23.34 11.78
N ARG A 682 14.64 -22.46 10.78
CA ARG A 682 15.86 -21.64 10.65
C ARG A 682 15.92 -20.57 11.73
N ALA A 683 14.79 -19.93 12.01
CA ALA A 683 14.68 -18.94 13.08
C ALA A 683 14.97 -19.57 14.45
N GLU A 684 14.38 -20.75 14.73
CA GLU A 684 14.59 -21.53 15.96
C GLU A 684 16.07 -21.86 16.16
N SER A 685 16.73 -22.41 15.14
CA SER A 685 18.16 -22.75 15.22
C SER A 685 19.02 -21.53 15.55
N LEU A 686 18.71 -20.37 14.97
CA LEU A 686 19.48 -19.15 15.18
C LEU A 686 19.23 -18.55 16.57
N TYR A 687 17.98 -18.46 17.01
CA TYR A 687 17.62 -17.97 18.34
C TYR A 687 18.16 -18.88 19.45
N ASN A 688 18.14 -20.21 19.28
CA ASN A 688 18.76 -21.12 20.24
C ASN A 688 20.28 -20.89 20.35
N GLY A 689 20.95 -20.65 19.23
CA GLY A 689 22.36 -20.26 19.21
C GLY A 689 22.63 -18.95 19.96
N VAL A 690 21.84 -17.91 19.69
CA VAL A 690 21.94 -16.60 20.36
C VAL A 690 21.67 -16.73 21.87
N LEU A 691 20.62 -17.44 22.26
CA LEU A 691 20.27 -17.70 23.66
C LEU A 691 21.42 -18.41 24.40
N GLY A 692 22.03 -19.41 23.76
CA GLY A 692 23.20 -20.12 24.31
C GLY A 692 24.37 -19.19 24.60
N VAL A 693 24.68 -18.27 23.69
CA VAL A 693 25.76 -17.27 23.88
C VAL A 693 25.39 -16.28 24.99
N ARG A 694 24.16 -15.76 25.01
CA ARG A 694 23.67 -14.83 26.04
C ARG A 694 23.72 -15.44 27.44
N ARG A 695 23.34 -16.72 27.58
CA ARG A 695 23.43 -17.47 28.84
C ARG A 695 24.86 -17.59 29.37
N VAL A 696 25.84 -17.77 28.49
CA VAL A 696 27.25 -17.79 28.90
C VAL A 696 27.71 -16.39 29.29
N LEU A 697 27.33 -15.37 28.52
CA LEU A 697 27.76 -13.98 28.71
C LEU A 697 27.21 -13.36 30.00
N TYR A 698 25.93 -13.56 30.30
CA TYR A 698 25.25 -12.90 31.42
C TYR A 698 25.15 -13.75 32.70
N ARG A 699 25.74 -14.95 32.69
CA ARG A 699 25.70 -15.91 33.82
C ARG A 699 26.09 -15.29 35.15
N GLU A 700 27.17 -14.50 35.17
CA GLU A 700 27.78 -14.00 36.41
C GLU A 700 27.19 -12.67 36.88
N THR A 701 26.45 -11.95 36.03
CA THR A 701 25.98 -10.59 36.33
C THR A 701 24.48 -10.52 36.61
N HIS A 702 23.64 -11.23 35.82
CA HIS A 702 22.19 -11.08 35.86
C HIS A 702 21.40 -12.41 35.81
N GLY A 703 22.08 -13.55 35.62
CA GLY A 703 21.43 -14.86 35.56
C GLY A 703 20.44 -15.00 34.39
N GLU A 704 19.35 -15.75 34.57
CA GLU A 704 18.32 -16.00 33.54
C GLU A 704 17.30 -14.84 33.38
N GLU A 705 17.36 -13.82 34.24
CA GLU A 705 16.41 -12.68 34.26
C GLU A 705 16.90 -11.49 33.40
N HIS A 706 18.07 -11.60 32.76
CA HIS A 706 18.60 -10.55 31.89
C HIS A 706 17.66 -10.28 30.69
N GLU A 707 17.42 -9.01 30.36
CA GLU A 707 16.44 -8.58 29.35
C GLU A 707 16.67 -9.24 27.97
N ASP A 708 17.92 -9.32 27.52
CA ASP A 708 18.30 -10.01 26.28
C ASP A 708 17.95 -11.52 26.28
N ILE A 709 18.08 -12.20 27.42
CA ILE A 709 17.73 -13.62 27.56
C ILE A 709 16.21 -13.78 27.48
N LEU A 710 15.48 -12.95 28.21
CA LEU A 710 14.01 -12.93 28.17
C LEU A 710 13.50 -12.62 26.77
N THR A 711 14.16 -11.72 26.04
CA THR A 711 13.82 -11.40 24.65
C THR A 711 14.03 -12.60 23.71
N SER A 712 15.15 -13.31 23.82
CA SER A 712 15.38 -14.56 23.06
C SER A 712 14.36 -15.65 23.41
N LYS A 713 14.05 -15.82 24.71
CA LYS A 713 13.05 -16.80 25.18
C LYS A 713 11.67 -16.49 24.61
N ARG A 714 11.27 -15.21 24.61
CA ARG A 714 10.01 -14.74 24.03
C ARG A 714 9.91 -15.07 22.54
N SER A 715 10.98 -14.82 21.79
CA SER A 715 11.01 -15.13 20.36
C SER A 715 10.91 -16.64 20.09
N LEU A 716 11.58 -17.47 20.89
CA LEU A 716 11.46 -18.93 20.80
C LEU A 716 10.06 -19.42 21.17
N ALA A 717 9.45 -18.90 22.24
CA ALA A 717 8.09 -19.24 22.65
C ALA A 717 7.08 -18.96 21.51
N THR A 718 7.24 -17.81 20.86
CA THR A 718 6.43 -17.41 19.70
C THR A 718 6.60 -18.39 18.53
N ILE A 719 7.83 -18.80 18.23
CA ILE A 719 8.12 -19.76 17.16
C ILE A 719 7.51 -21.13 17.46
N TYR A 720 7.68 -21.65 18.68
CA TYR A 720 7.08 -22.93 19.08
C TYR A 720 5.56 -22.88 19.01
N GLN A 721 4.94 -21.75 19.40
CA GLN A 721 3.50 -21.56 19.26
C GLN A 721 3.04 -21.56 17.80
N TYR A 722 3.77 -20.90 16.88
CA TYR A 722 3.48 -20.95 15.44
C TYR A 722 3.66 -22.35 14.83
N GLN A 723 4.58 -23.15 15.36
CA GLN A 723 4.75 -24.56 14.97
C GLN A 723 3.73 -25.51 15.65
N GLY A 724 2.86 -25.01 16.54
CA GLY A 724 1.92 -25.82 17.31
C GLY A 724 2.56 -26.65 18.44
N ARG A 725 3.84 -26.42 18.75
CA ARG A 725 4.63 -27.08 19.80
C ARG A 725 4.39 -26.45 21.16
N LEU A 726 3.15 -26.54 21.64
CA LEU A 726 2.70 -25.83 22.83
C LEU A 726 3.38 -26.30 24.13
N ASP A 727 3.75 -27.57 24.22
CA ASP A 727 4.48 -28.14 25.36
C ASP A 727 5.85 -27.49 25.55
N GLU A 728 6.45 -26.98 24.47
CA GLU A 728 7.72 -26.24 24.50
C GLU A 728 7.49 -24.74 24.62
N ALA A 729 6.42 -24.20 24.02
CA ALA A 729 6.11 -22.77 24.08
C ALA A 729 5.76 -22.29 25.50
N ILE A 730 4.92 -23.06 26.23
CA ILE A 730 4.36 -22.66 27.52
C ILE A 730 5.45 -22.41 28.57
N PRO A 731 6.42 -23.32 28.81
CA PRO A 731 7.48 -23.07 29.79
C PRO A 731 8.31 -21.82 29.49
N PHE A 732 8.58 -21.54 28.21
CA PHE A 732 9.28 -20.32 27.81
C PHE A 732 8.43 -19.08 28.08
N TRP A 733 7.13 -19.12 27.81
CA TRP A 733 6.21 -18.03 28.11
C TRP A 733 6.07 -17.78 29.63
N GLU A 734 5.96 -18.83 30.45
CA GLU A 734 5.95 -18.73 31.92
C GLU A 734 7.23 -18.06 32.44
N ASP A 735 8.40 -18.52 31.97
CA ASP A 735 9.70 -17.93 32.30
C ASP A 735 9.77 -16.43 31.94
N VAL A 736 9.33 -16.06 30.74
CA VAL A 736 9.37 -14.68 30.25
C VAL A 736 8.44 -13.78 31.05
N VAL A 737 7.21 -14.25 31.32
CA VAL A 737 6.24 -13.51 32.14
C VAL A 737 6.78 -13.30 33.54
N GLN A 738 7.38 -14.32 34.15
CA GLN A 738 7.97 -14.20 35.48
C GLN A 738 9.14 -13.21 35.50
N GLY A 739 10.06 -13.30 34.52
CA GLY A 739 11.20 -12.40 34.41
C GLY A 739 10.81 -10.94 34.16
N TYR A 740 9.85 -10.67 33.27
CA TYR A 740 9.35 -9.32 33.02
C TYR A 740 8.53 -8.75 34.18
N ARG A 741 7.79 -9.59 34.92
CA ARG A 741 7.12 -9.17 36.16
C ARG A 741 8.13 -8.63 37.18
N VAL A 742 9.28 -9.30 37.35
CA VAL A 742 10.33 -8.89 38.29
C VAL A 742 11.06 -7.63 37.80
N SER A 743 11.42 -7.59 36.51
CA SER A 743 12.26 -6.51 35.96
C SER A 743 11.52 -5.24 35.56
N LYS A 744 10.32 -5.35 34.98
CA LYS A 744 9.52 -4.23 34.43
C LYS A 744 8.23 -3.94 35.20
N GLY A 745 7.85 -4.83 36.12
CA GLY A 745 6.61 -4.74 36.89
C GLY A 745 5.43 -5.42 36.20
N GLY A 746 4.50 -5.96 36.99
CA GLY A 746 3.41 -6.80 36.49
C GLY A 746 2.40 -6.11 35.58
N ASN A 747 2.30 -4.78 35.62
CA ASN A 747 1.38 -3.97 34.82
C ASN A 747 2.06 -3.26 33.64
N SER A 748 3.33 -3.57 33.33
CA SER A 748 4.00 -3.01 32.16
C SER A 748 3.33 -3.52 30.87
N PRO A 749 3.20 -2.70 29.81
CA PRO A 749 2.61 -3.13 28.54
C PRO A 749 3.29 -4.38 27.95
N GLU A 750 4.61 -4.50 28.07
CA GLU A 750 5.37 -5.66 27.58
C GLU A 750 5.06 -6.93 28.37
N THR A 751 4.92 -6.79 29.69
CA THR A 751 4.59 -7.91 30.57
C THR A 751 3.17 -8.40 30.28
N LEU A 752 2.21 -7.47 30.11
CA LEU A 752 0.83 -7.79 29.74
C LEU A 752 0.75 -8.49 28.39
N ALA A 753 1.46 -8.00 27.36
CA ALA A 753 1.50 -8.65 26.04
C ALA A 753 2.05 -10.08 26.09
N CYS A 754 3.04 -10.35 26.96
CA CYS A 754 3.55 -11.70 27.17
C CYS A 754 2.54 -12.59 27.93
N MET A 755 1.81 -12.03 28.91
CA MET A 755 0.73 -12.75 29.59
C MET A 755 -0.43 -13.08 28.66
N ASP A 756 -0.78 -12.17 27.74
CA ASP A 756 -1.79 -12.43 26.69
C ASP A 756 -1.37 -13.63 25.84
N SER A 757 -0.11 -13.63 25.38
CA SER A 757 0.44 -14.72 24.55
C SER A 757 0.46 -16.05 25.30
N LEU A 758 0.82 -16.03 26.60
CA LEU A 758 0.78 -17.20 27.47
C LEU A 758 -0.66 -17.72 27.67
N ALA A 759 -1.62 -16.83 27.89
CA ALA A 759 -3.03 -17.20 28.03
C ALA A 759 -3.58 -17.84 26.75
N ASP A 760 -3.19 -17.34 25.58
CA ASP A 760 -3.54 -17.93 24.29
C ASP A 760 -2.91 -19.31 24.11
N ALA A 761 -1.64 -19.49 24.51
CA ALA A 761 -0.98 -20.79 24.51
C ALA A 761 -1.69 -21.79 25.46
N TYR A 762 -2.17 -21.35 26.63
CA TYR A 762 -3.00 -22.17 27.50
C TYR A 762 -4.34 -22.55 26.86
N CYS A 763 -5.00 -21.62 26.16
CA CYS A 763 -6.24 -21.93 25.44
C CYS A 763 -6.02 -22.98 24.36
N LEU A 764 -4.96 -22.80 23.55
CA LEU A 764 -4.63 -23.72 22.46
C LEU A 764 -4.23 -25.11 22.97
N SER A 765 -3.64 -25.20 24.17
CA SER A 765 -3.29 -26.47 24.83
C SER A 765 -4.41 -27.04 25.71
N THR A 766 -5.61 -26.47 25.65
CA THR A 766 -6.80 -26.88 26.45
C THR A 766 -6.64 -26.74 27.97
N GLN A 767 -5.63 -26.01 28.45
CA GLN A 767 -5.42 -25.68 29.87
C GLN A 767 -6.28 -24.46 30.27
N LEU A 768 -7.60 -24.57 30.10
CA LEU A 768 -8.53 -23.44 30.20
C LEU A 768 -8.57 -22.81 31.60
N ASP A 769 -8.40 -23.59 32.68
CA ASP A 769 -8.36 -23.05 34.05
C ASP A 769 -7.16 -22.11 34.26
N LYS A 770 -5.98 -22.47 33.73
CA LYS A 770 -4.79 -21.61 33.80
C LYS A 770 -4.96 -20.34 32.96
N ALA A 771 -5.58 -20.47 31.78
CA ALA A 771 -5.88 -19.32 30.94
C ALA A 771 -6.83 -18.35 31.66
N GLU A 772 -7.88 -18.87 32.30
CA GLU A 772 -8.86 -18.09 33.06
C GLU A 772 -8.19 -17.36 34.24
N ASP A 773 -7.41 -18.08 35.05
CA ASP A 773 -6.70 -17.52 36.20
C ASP A 773 -5.76 -16.38 35.77
N LEU A 774 -5.02 -16.57 34.68
CA LEU A 774 -4.12 -15.56 34.14
C LEU A 774 -4.89 -14.34 33.61
N ARG A 775 -5.96 -14.54 32.87
CA ARG A 775 -6.82 -13.46 32.35
C ARG A 775 -7.50 -12.68 33.48
N LYS A 776 -7.96 -13.34 34.54
CA LYS A 776 -8.48 -12.68 35.76
C LYS A 776 -7.40 -11.87 36.47
N TYR A 777 -6.19 -12.42 36.59
CA TYR A 777 -5.06 -11.71 37.17
C TYR A 777 -4.74 -10.43 36.40
N MET A 778 -4.66 -10.50 35.07
CA MET A 778 -4.45 -9.33 34.20
C MET A 778 -5.56 -8.29 34.36
N LEU A 779 -6.83 -8.72 34.39
CA LEU A 779 -7.97 -7.83 34.56
C LEU A 779 -7.92 -7.03 35.87
N ASN A 780 -7.42 -7.65 36.94
CA ASN A 780 -7.27 -7.02 38.26
C ASN A 780 -6.10 -6.03 38.34
N LEU A 781 -5.10 -6.16 37.46
CA LEU A 781 -3.97 -5.23 37.38
C LEU A 781 -4.32 -3.93 36.65
N LEU A 782 -5.34 -3.94 35.79
CA LEU A 782 -5.70 -2.80 34.95
C LEU A 782 -6.71 -1.87 35.66
N PRO A 783 -6.43 -0.55 35.78
CA PRO A 783 -7.39 0.40 36.32
C PRO A 783 -8.56 0.62 35.35
N ASP A 784 -9.73 1.05 35.84
CA ASP A 784 -10.93 1.25 35.02
C ASP A 784 -10.76 2.26 33.88
N SER A 785 -9.80 3.18 34.02
CA SER A 785 -9.45 4.16 32.99
C SER A 785 -8.53 3.62 31.89
N ASN A 786 -8.06 2.37 31.98
CA ASN A 786 -7.13 1.80 31.00
C ASN A 786 -7.86 1.30 29.74
N HIS A 787 -7.37 1.71 28.56
CA HIS A 787 -7.94 1.36 27.26
C HIS A 787 -7.88 -0.14 26.91
N ASP A 788 -6.97 -0.91 27.52
CA ASP A 788 -6.81 -2.35 27.28
C ASP A 788 -7.71 -3.21 28.16
N LYS A 789 -8.29 -2.62 29.22
CA LYS A 789 -9.15 -3.33 30.17
C LYS A 789 -10.38 -3.97 29.52
N PRO A 790 -11.12 -3.30 28.61
CA PRO A 790 -12.21 -3.93 27.88
C PRO A 790 -11.73 -5.14 27.07
N THR A 791 -10.58 -5.07 26.42
CA THR A 791 -10.02 -6.18 25.64
C THR A 791 -9.76 -7.39 26.53
N CYS A 792 -9.17 -7.18 27.72
CA CYS A 792 -8.95 -8.25 28.69
C CYS A 792 -10.25 -8.93 29.15
N MET A 793 -11.32 -8.16 29.39
CA MET A 793 -12.65 -8.71 29.72
C MET A 793 -13.22 -9.58 28.60
N LYS A 794 -13.07 -9.13 27.34
CA LYS A 794 -13.53 -9.87 26.16
C LYS A 794 -12.76 -11.18 25.98
N GLU A 795 -11.44 -11.17 26.14
CA GLU A 795 -10.64 -12.40 26.05
C GLU A 795 -10.93 -13.36 27.22
N LEU A 796 -11.19 -12.86 28.43
CA LEU A 796 -11.65 -13.70 29.54
C LEU A 796 -13.01 -14.36 29.24
N ALA A 797 -13.96 -13.61 28.66
CA ALA A 797 -15.24 -14.18 28.25
C ALA A 797 -15.08 -15.29 27.21
N LYS A 798 -14.14 -15.14 26.27
CA LYS A 798 -13.81 -16.17 25.29
C LYS A 798 -13.26 -17.45 25.94
N VAL A 799 -12.44 -17.34 27.00
CA VAL A 799 -11.99 -18.51 27.77
C VAL A 799 -13.18 -19.21 28.44
N LEU A 800 -14.07 -18.44 29.07
CA LEU A 800 -15.27 -18.97 29.72
C LEU A 800 -16.24 -19.63 28.72
N GLU A 801 -16.37 -19.07 27.51
CA GLU A 801 -17.08 -19.71 26.38
C GLU A 801 -16.50 -21.09 26.06
N LEU A 802 -15.17 -21.20 25.95
CA LEU A 802 -14.49 -22.48 25.68
C LEU A 802 -14.68 -23.50 26.80
N LYS A 803 -14.87 -23.05 28.06
CA LYS A 803 -15.22 -23.91 29.20
C LYS A 803 -16.70 -24.30 29.25
N GLY A 804 -17.56 -23.68 28.45
CA GLY A 804 -19.02 -23.84 28.53
C GLY A 804 -19.68 -23.04 29.66
N GLU A 805 -18.96 -22.11 30.30
CA GLU A 805 -19.48 -21.25 31.37
C GLU A 805 -20.17 -20.00 30.80
N TRP A 806 -21.24 -20.23 30.03
CA TRP A 806 -21.92 -19.19 29.24
C TRP A 806 -22.45 -18.01 30.05
N ASP A 807 -22.98 -18.25 31.25
CA ASP A 807 -23.49 -17.17 32.10
C ASP A 807 -22.38 -16.25 32.62
N ALA A 808 -21.23 -16.82 32.97
CA ALA A 808 -20.07 -16.05 33.40
C ALA A 808 -19.47 -15.26 32.21
N ALA A 809 -19.39 -15.88 31.03
CA ALA A 809 -18.96 -15.21 29.80
C ALA A 809 -19.86 -14.02 29.46
N GLU A 810 -21.19 -14.18 29.56
CA GLU A 810 -22.14 -13.10 29.31
C GLU A 810 -21.93 -11.91 30.26
N GLN A 811 -21.74 -12.17 31.56
CA GLN A 811 -21.48 -11.12 32.55
C GLN A 811 -20.23 -10.32 32.23
N HIS A 812 -19.15 -10.99 31.80
CA HIS A 812 -17.91 -10.31 31.40
C HIS A 812 -18.07 -9.50 30.11
N LEU A 813 -18.85 -9.97 29.14
CA LEU A 813 -19.13 -9.20 27.92
C LEU A 813 -20.05 -7.99 28.18
N VAL A 814 -20.98 -8.09 29.13
CA VAL A 814 -21.78 -6.92 29.57
C VAL A 814 -20.85 -5.86 30.17
N ARG A 815 -19.94 -6.25 31.08
CA ARG A 815 -18.93 -5.34 31.65
C ARG A 815 -17.99 -4.76 30.60
N HIS A 816 -17.62 -5.56 29.59
CA HIS A 816 -16.85 -5.09 28.43
C HIS A 816 -17.57 -3.95 27.71
N LEU A 817 -18.87 -4.10 27.41
CA LEU A 817 -19.68 -3.05 26.77
C LEU A 817 -19.81 -1.79 27.63
N GLU A 818 -20.05 -1.96 28.92
CA GLU A 818 -20.13 -0.84 29.88
C GLU A 818 -18.81 -0.05 29.91
N ALA A 819 -17.67 -0.74 29.95
CA ALA A 819 -16.35 -0.13 29.93
C ALA A 819 -16.06 0.61 28.61
N LEU A 820 -16.41 0.02 27.45
CA LEU A 820 -16.27 0.67 26.14
C LEU A 820 -17.11 1.95 26.05
N ASN A 821 -18.35 1.89 26.53
CA ASN A 821 -19.27 3.03 26.56
C ASN A 821 -18.76 4.14 27.49
N MET A 822 -18.17 3.78 28.64
CA MET A 822 -17.59 4.74 29.57
C MET A 822 -16.35 5.44 29.00
N LEU A 823 -15.47 4.70 28.31
CA LEU A 823 -14.22 5.25 27.75
C LEU A 823 -14.44 6.10 26.50
N TRP A 824 -15.34 5.69 25.61
CA TRP A 824 -15.44 6.28 24.26
C TRP A 824 -16.85 6.77 23.88
N GLY A 825 -17.87 6.46 24.68
CA GLY A 825 -19.27 6.80 24.41
C GLY A 825 -19.95 5.85 23.41
N ASN A 826 -21.27 5.72 23.54
CA ASN A 826 -22.09 4.71 22.84
C ASN A 826 -22.09 4.79 21.30
N ARG A 827 -21.57 5.89 20.72
CA ARG A 827 -21.52 6.11 19.26
C ARG A 827 -20.13 5.89 18.66
N HIS A 828 -19.12 5.64 19.49
CA HIS A 828 -17.76 5.40 19.01
C HIS A 828 -17.65 4.00 18.38
N THR A 829 -16.84 3.88 17.33
CA THR A 829 -16.65 2.63 16.56
C THR A 829 -16.31 1.44 17.45
N ASN A 830 -15.46 1.62 18.46
CA ASN A 830 -15.10 0.56 19.42
C ASN A 830 -16.28 0.06 20.28
N ALA A 831 -17.21 0.95 20.66
CA ALA A 831 -18.40 0.57 21.40
C ALA A 831 -19.39 -0.20 20.51
N VAL A 832 -19.51 0.21 19.24
CA VAL A 832 -20.34 -0.47 18.24
C VAL A 832 -19.79 -1.85 17.89
N THR A 833 -18.47 -2.01 17.71
CA THR A 833 -17.86 -3.33 17.49
C THR A 833 -17.96 -4.24 18.72
N GLY A 834 -17.86 -3.68 19.92
CA GLY A 834 -18.15 -4.40 21.16
C GLY A 834 -19.59 -4.95 21.17
N GLN A 835 -20.58 -4.14 20.82
CA GLN A 835 -22.00 -4.56 20.76
C GLN A 835 -22.20 -5.71 19.76
N GLN A 836 -21.51 -5.65 18.62
CA GLN A 836 -21.54 -6.75 17.66
C GLN A 836 -20.96 -8.04 18.24
N HIS A 837 -19.80 -7.99 18.93
CA HIS A 837 -19.24 -9.20 19.56
C HIS A 837 -20.18 -9.80 20.61
N PHE A 838 -20.86 -8.97 21.40
CA PHE A 838 -21.85 -9.44 22.38
C PHE A 838 -23.07 -10.11 21.72
N TYR A 839 -23.51 -9.57 20.59
CA TYR A 839 -24.58 -10.18 19.80
C TYR A 839 -24.16 -11.54 19.20
N GLU A 840 -22.97 -11.61 18.62
CA GLU A 840 -22.39 -12.87 18.09
C GLU A 840 -22.27 -13.93 19.18
N PHE A 841 -21.86 -13.55 20.40
CA PHE A 841 -21.85 -14.44 21.56
C PHE A 841 -23.24 -15.02 21.87
N ARG A 842 -24.29 -14.18 21.90
CA ARG A 842 -25.66 -14.64 22.17
C ARG A 842 -26.19 -15.59 21.11
N LEU A 843 -25.81 -15.41 19.85
CA LEU A 843 -26.13 -16.36 18.78
C LEU A 843 -25.46 -17.72 19.03
N ARG A 844 -24.16 -17.73 19.36
CA ARG A 844 -23.44 -18.96 19.70
C ARG A 844 -24.07 -19.68 20.90
N ARG A 845 -24.43 -18.94 21.96
CA ARG A 845 -25.10 -19.49 23.14
C ARG A 845 -26.46 -20.13 22.79
N LYS A 846 -27.28 -19.49 21.94
CA LYS A 846 -28.58 -20.03 21.50
C LYS A 846 -28.46 -21.28 20.61
N SER A 847 -27.33 -21.47 19.92
CA SER A 847 -27.07 -22.63 19.06
C SER A 847 -26.68 -23.90 19.83
N VAL A 848 -26.40 -23.79 21.13
CA VAL A 848 -26.18 -24.93 22.04
C VAL A 848 -27.50 -25.20 22.78
N PRO A 849 -28.11 -26.39 22.66
CA PRO A 849 -29.36 -26.68 23.37
C PRO A 849 -29.13 -26.60 24.89
N PRO A 850 -30.02 -25.94 25.66
CA PRO A 850 -29.87 -25.84 27.10
C PRO A 850 -30.16 -27.20 27.75
N ASP A 851 -29.16 -27.78 28.42
CA ASP A 851 -29.31 -29.02 29.17
C ASP A 851 -30.41 -28.91 30.24
N SER A 852 -31.36 -29.84 30.22
CA SER A 852 -32.06 -30.28 31.43
C SER A 852 -32.53 -31.73 31.27
N CYS A 853 -31.95 -32.65 32.05
CA CYS A 853 -32.65 -33.64 32.89
C CYS A 853 -31.77 -34.86 33.22
N ASP A 854 -31.17 -34.79 34.41
CA ASP A 854 -30.76 -35.79 35.43
C ASP A 854 -31.21 -37.27 35.35
N SER A 855 -31.31 -37.91 34.18
CA SER A 855 -31.64 -39.36 34.08
C SER A 855 -30.93 -40.13 32.97
N CYS A 856 -29.79 -39.62 32.48
CA CYS A 856 -28.98 -40.35 31.52
C CYS A 856 -27.85 -41.13 32.22
N THR A 857 -28.13 -42.39 32.52
CA THR A 857 -27.06 -43.38 32.70
C THR A 857 -26.36 -43.55 31.34
N PHE A 858 -25.06 -43.31 31.30
CA PHE A 858 -24.21 -43.66 30.14
C PHE A 858 -24.29 -45.16 29.85
N PRO A 859 -24.66 -45.61 28.63
CA PRO A 859 -24.39 -46.97 28.20
C PRO A 859 -22.92 -47.12 27.80
N THR A 860 -22.33 -48.18 28.31
CA THR A 860 -20.90 -48.52 28.33
C THR A 860 -20.40 -49.14 27.01
N GLU A 861 -20.82 -48.63 25.85
CA GLU A 861 -20.60 -49.31 24.55
C GLU A 861 -19.90 -48.46 23.46
N VAL A 862 -18.94 -47.60 23.84
CA VAL A 862 -17.94 -47.06 22.88
C VAL A 862 -16.51 -47.36 23.34
N ALA A 863 -16.34 -48.55 23.91
CA ALA A 863 -15.04 -49.16 24.20
C ALA A 863 -14.86 -50.42 23.34
N SER A 864 -14.94 -50.29 22.01
CA SER A 864 -14.37 -51.23 21.04
C SER A 864 -14.75 -50.84 19.63
N LEU A 865 -13.85 -50.18 18.91
CA LEU A 865 -13.65 -50.33 17.46
C LEU A 865 -12.36 -49.57 17.06
N CYS A 866 -11.25 -50.26 17.33
CA CYS A 866 -9.92 -50.22 16.73
C CYS A 866 -9.18 -48.93 16.30
N PRO A 867 -7.84 -49.00 16.31
CA PRO A 867 -6.92 -47.89 16.53
C PRO A 867 -6.19 -47.47 15.24
N ASN A 868 -5.51 -46.33 15.29
CA ASN A 868 -4.61 -45.79 14.25
C ASN A 868 -5.28 -44.98 13.13
N SER A 869 -5.65 -43.75 13.46
CA SER A 869 -5.44 -42.52 12.65
C SER A 869 -6.29 -41.42 13.29
N GLN A 870 -5.73 -40.71 14.26
CA GLN A 870 -6.23 -39.38 14.63
C GLN A 870 -5.51 -38.35 13.76
N TYR A 871 -6.21 -37.28 13.42
CA TYR A 871 -5.93 -36.28 12.38
C TYR A 871 -6.45 -36.67 11.00
N ILE A 872 -7.42 -35.86 10.52
CA ILE A 872 -8.19 -35.97 9.26
C ILE A 872 -9.47 -36.82 9.38
N CYS A 873 -10.52 -36.22 9.94
CA CYS A 873 -11.93 -36.52 9.61
C CYS A 873 -12.85 -35.40 10.13
N TYR A 874 -12.93 -34.28 9.42
CA TYR A 874 -14.15 -33.44 9.35
C TYR A 874 -14.29 -32.73 7.99
N PHE A 875 -13.71 -33.32 6.94
CA PHE A 875 -13.87 -32.87 5.56
C PHE A 875 -14.15 -34.08 4.65
N VAL A 876 -15.37 -34.10 4.11
CA VAL A 876 -15.79 -34.67 2.81
C VAL A 876 -15.96 -36.20 2.68
N ALA A 877 -17.24 -36.62 2.69
CA ALA A 877 -17.91 -37.58 1.78
C ALA A 877 -19.32 -37.84 2.35
N HIS A 878 -20.48 -37.62 1.73
CA HIS A 878 -20.97 -37.70 0.34
C HIS A 878 -22.17 -36.72 0.24
N ALA A 879 -22.29 -35.74 -0.65
CA ALA A 879 -22.04 -35.66 -2.09
C ALA A 879 -23.07 -36.43 -2.96
N PHE A 880 -24.04 -35.63 -3.44
CA PHE A 880 -24.75 -35.67 -4.74
C PHE A 880 -25.96 -36.58 -4.98
N ARG A 881 -27.09 -35.92 -5.36
CA ARG A 881 -27.89 -36.10 -6.60
C ARG A 881 -29.24 -35.37 -6.39
N PHE A 882 -29.62 -34.27 -7.06
CA PHE A 882 -29.55 -33.89 -8.47
C PHE A 882 -29.65 -32.35 -8.63
N PHE A 883 -28.88 -31.77 -9.54
CA PHE A 883 -29.02 -30.39 -10.05
C PHE A 883 -30.11 -30.34 -11.15
N PRO A 884 -30.81 -29.20 -11.38
CA PRO A 884 -30.21 -28.09 -12.15
C PRO A 884 -30.61 -26.65 -11.73
N ILE A 885 -29.60 -25.76 -11.78
CA ILE A 885 -29.57 -24.45 -12.47
C ILE A 885 -30.67 -23.40 -12.17
N SER A 886 -30.20 -22.24 -11.69
CA SER A 886 -30.78 -20.89 -11.83
C SER A 886 -32.03 -20.54 -11.02
N PHE A 887 -31.89 -19.66 -10.01
CA PHE A 887 -32.53 -18.34 -9.98
C PHE A 887 -32.23 -17.63 -8.64
N ALA A 888 -31.38 -16.60 -8.69
CA ALA A 888 -31.40 -15.51 -7.72
C ALA A 888 -32.20 -14.37 -8.36
N ILE A 889 -33.53 -14.39 -8.24
CA ILE A 889 -34.39 -13.22 -8.45
C ILE A 889 -35.52 -13.23 -7.42
N LEU A 890 -35.59 -12.07 -6.77
CA LEU A 890 -36.64 -11.54 -5.93
C LEU A 890 -37.99 -11.44 -6.69
N VAL A 891 -39.09 -11.49 -5.92
CA VAL A 891 -40.47 -11.03 -6.24
C VAL A 891 -41.46 -12.09 -6.76
N THR A 892 -42.42 -12.49 -5.90
CA THR A 892 -43.85 -12.13 -6.05
C THR A 892 -44.73 -12.74 -4.94
N ALA A 893 -45.36 -11.86 -4.14
CA ALA A 893 -46.72 -11.94 -3.56
C ALA A 893 -46.82 -10.81 -2.52
N TYR A 894 -46.94 -9.53 -2.89
CA TYR A 894 -48.25 -8.90 -3.12
C TYR A 894 -48.16 -7.50 -3.78
N VAL A 895 -47.15 -7.23 -4.61
CA VAL A 895 -47.12 -6.01 -5.45
C VAL A 895 -46.94 -6.40 -6.91
N LEU A 896 -47.99 -6.96 -7.50
CA LEU A 896 -48.21 -7.05 -8.95
C LEU A 896 -49.66 -7.50 -9.21
N PRO A 897 -50.62 -6.58 -9.01
CA PRO A 897 -51.64 -6.47 -10.07
C PRO A 897 -51.76 -5.08 -10.70
N VAL A 898 -50.82 -4.14 -10.50
CA VAL A 898 -51.08 -2.78 -10.98
C VAL A 898 -49.94 -2.01 -11.67
N CYS A 899 -48.73 -2.57 -11.79
CA CYS A 899 -47.65 -1.91 -12.55
C CYS A 899 -47.37 -2.50 -13.95
N PHE A 900 -48.02 -3.59 -14.35
CA PHE A 900 -47.92 -4.13 -15.72
C PHE A 900 -49.30 -4.34 -16.33
N GLY A 901 -50.00 -3.22 -16.56
CA GLY A 901 -51.18 -3.16 -17.43
C GLY A 901 -50.89 -2.64 -18.84
N SER A 902 -49.65 -2.23 -19.13
CA SER A 902 -49.30 -1.68 -20.44
C SER A 902 -47.88 -2.04 -20.85
N LEU A 903 -47.58 -3.34 -20.94
CA LEU A 903 -46.46 -3.89 -21.71
C LEU A 903 -46.82 -5.34 -22.05
N ARG A 904 -47.73 -5.43 -23.03
CA ARG A 904 -47.73 -6.52 -24.01
C ARG A 904 -46.84 -6.10 -25.16
#